data_AF-A0A157ZST9-F1
#
_entry.id   AF-A0A157ZST9-F1
#
_cell.length_a   1.000
_cell.length_b   1.000
_cell.length_c   1.000
_cell.angle_alpha   90.00
_cell.angle_beta   90.00
_cell.angle_gamma   90.00
#
_symmetry.space_group_name_H-M   'P 1'
#
loop_
_entity.id
_entity.type
_entity.pdbx_description
1 polymer ?
#
loop_
_entity_poly.entity_id
_entity_poly.type
_entity_poly.pdbx_seq_one_letter_code
_entity_poly.pdbx_strand_id
1 'polypeptide(L)'
;MSRIWYTRCPAPTPFGIAAQRGTLQAEFAAEGIDVKALQDADDPLVRRSHFTHAQPWSFRQGGNIPALWARAQGSDTRLIGLTWVDEFQALITLDTRLQPTRASLAGRRFGLPLNTRAQAVDFHRATALRGFSSLLHAADTTLDDVQLVDLPHAPRGLADAKPADHLPVGAWLDAQRAHEFAREAEALLRAEADVVFVKGATGLDIANVLGARVLIDISAHRDRRAHANNGTPRPLTVDAQLLRERPDLVERVLERTLDAAAWARGHPAEIAAYVAREVRCAEHWISRAYACGLHRQLELALDPDALDALAHFKDFLLHHAFLPADFDFDGWVDAAPLEAVIARRRAQEAEAVCLMDFPLHRLPMNRLPIRRALLVVATSLACMTHGALAQTRGGTLNFVVTPEPTALVDLATTAVNVLKVSPKVVEGLLDYDYQFKPRPSLATSWEVADNGERYVFHLRQGVKWQDGKPFTSADVAWSLQTLRTVHPRAKTTFANVSAIDTPDASTVVITLAKPAPYLIRAFSASETPILPKHLYEGRDVLSNPANNAPVGTGPFRFVKWVRGSYIEYVRNDDYWDKGKPYLDKLIVKVIADPAARAVALENGSVDLGADTPVPLADLARLKADPKLGIETRGYEFQAGVARMEFNLDQPVLKNLKVRQAIASAIDREVIRKVVYYGYATASASPLMPGNPYYDPAPTPYPFDLARANALLDEAGYPRRADGTRFALTVDPLPIGDLPSRTAEYVKSALNRVGITVTIRTQDLPAYLKRIYTDRDFDFSINGMSNLFDPVVGVARLYTTDNFRPGVPFTNGSHYSNPMIDRLFADAAQESDETNRKQYFAQIQRILVKDLPDLNLVSPQYVTVYSRDVRNHTTSPDGTAASFADVWLQR
;
A
#
# COMPACT_ATOMS: atom_id res chain seq x y z
N MET A 1 28.70 -9.27 -31.99
CA MET A 1 28.54 -8.66 -30.65
C MET A 1 27.35 -9.33 -29.98
N SER A 2 27.53 -9.94 -28.80
CA SER A 2 26.48 -10.70 -28.09
C SER A 2 25.97 -10.02 -26.81
N ARG A 3 26.55 -8.89 -26.42
CA ARG A 3 26.22 -8.23 -25.14
C ARG A 3 26.44 -6.71 -25.17
N ILE A 4 25.52 -6.00 -24.54
CA ILE A 4 25.61 -4.59 -24.14
C ILE A 4 25.76 -4.54 -22.62
N TRP A 5 26.72 -3.77 -22.14
CA TRP A 5 26.90 -3.52 -20.72
C TRP A 5 26.29 -2.19 -20.30
N TYR A 6 25.85 -2.09 -19.05
CA TYR A 6 25.49 -0.80 -18.49
C TYR A 6 25.86 -0.65 -17.01
N THR A 7 26.01 0.59 -16.57
CA THR A 7 26.22 0.90 -15.16
C THR A 7 24.89 1.16 -14.45
N ARG A 8 24.55 0.36 -13.43
CA ARG A 8 23.42 0.66 -12.52
C ARG A 8 23.85 1.67 -11.43
N CYS A 9 23.53 2.94 -11.59
CA CYS A 9 23.80 3.95 -10.54
C CYS A 9 22.58 4.00 -9.59
N PRO A 10 22.76 4.08 -8.25
CA PRO A 10 21.66 4.22 -7.29
C PRO A 10 21.10 5.64 -7.36
N ALA A 11 20.44 5.98 -8.46
CA ALA A 11 20.20 7.34 -8.86
C ALA A 11 18.96 7.39 -9.76
N PRO A 12 18.00 8.34 -9.57
CA PRO A 12 16.92 8.54 -10.51
C PRO A 12 17.44 8.81 -11.92
N THR A 13 17.20 7.88 -12.85
CA THR A 13 17.58 8.04 -14.25
C THR A 13 16.54 7.36 -15.14
N PRO A 14 16.14 7.97 -16.28
CA PRO A 14 15.25 7.31 -17.24
C PRO A 14 15.87 6.02 -17.82
N PHE A 15 17.20 5.97 -17.98
CA PHE A 15 17.89 4.75 -18.43
C PHE A 15 17.76 3.62 -17.40
N GLY A 16 17.97 3.92 -16.12
CA GLY A 16 17.81 2.94 -15.04
C GLY A 16 16.39 2.40 -14.95
N ILE A 17 15.39 3.25 -15.21
CA ILE A 17 13.98 2.86 -15.27
C ILE A 17 13.73 1.93 -16.47
N ALA A 18 14.26 2.25 -17.65
CA ALA A 18 14.16 1.40 -18.84
C ALA A 18 14.81 0.01 -18.59
N ALA A 19 15.98 -0.01 -17.95
CA ALA A 19 16.67 -1.25 -17.60
C ALA A 19 15.87 -2.13 -16.62
N GLN A 20 15.30 -1.54 -15.56
CA GLN A 20 14.56 -2.32 -14.55
C GLN A 20 13.18 -2.77 -15.04
N ARG A 21 12.52 -1.97 -15.89
CA ARG A 21 11.26 -2.37 -16.54
C ARG A 21 11.45 -3.49 -17.57
N GLY A 22 12.69 -3.90 -17.83
CA GLY A 22 13.01 -4.92 -18.82
C GLY A 22 12.82 -4.47 -20.26
N THR A 23 12.59 -3.17 -20.51
CA THR A 23 12.32 -2.67 -21.87
C THR A 23 13.57 -2.69 -22.73
N LEU A 24 14.76 -2.48 -22.13
CA LEU A 24 16.03 -2.64 -22.84
C LEU A 24 16.30 -4.10 -23.18
N GLN A 25 16.04 -5.03 -22.25
CA GLN A 25 16.21 -6.47 -22.50
C GLN A 25 15.24 -6.95 -23.58
N ALA A 26 13.98 -6.52 -23.54
CA ALA A 26 12.97 -6.87 -24.52
C ALA A 26 13.32 -6.35 -25.93
N GLU A 27 13.85 -5.12 -26.02
CA GLU A 27 14.26 -4.48 -27.29
C GLU A 27 15.28 -5.33 -28.06
N PHE A 28 16.27 -5.89 -27.36
CA PHE A 28 17.40 -6.57 -27.99
C PHE A 28 17.31 -8.11 -27.97
N ALA A 29 16.28 -8.66 -27.34
CA ALA A 29 16.09 -10.11 -27.20
C ALA A 29 15.99 -10.84 -28.55
N ALA A 30 15.30 -10.24 -29.53
CA ALA A 30 15.10 -10.84 -30.86
C ALA A 30 16.41 -10.99 -31.66
N GLU A 31 17.44 -10.20 -31.34
CA GLU A 31 18.76 -10.24 -31.97
C GLU A 31 19.78 -11.05 -31.15
N GLY A 32 19.35 -11.65 -30.03
CA GLY A 32 20.22 -12.41 -29.15
C GLY A 32 21.30 -11.57 -28.45
N ILE A 33 21.08 -10.25 -28.32
CA ILE A 33 22.01 -9.35 -27.63
C ILE A 33 21.56 -9.21 -26.17
N ASP A 34 22.41 -9.66 -25.26
CA ASP A 34 22.16 -9.61 -23.81
C ASP A 34 22.44 -8.20 -23.26
N VAL A 35 21.57 -7.67 -22.39
CA VAL A 35 21.76 -6.35 -21.74
C VAL A 35 22.00 -6.55 -20.25
N LYS A 36 23.24 -6.38 -19.81
CA LYS A 36 23.68 -6.76 -18.45
C LYS A 36 24.32 -5.60 -17.69
N ALA A 37 24.06 -5.52 -16.39
CA ALA A 37 24.71 -4.54 -15.53
C ALA A 37 26.18 -4.95 -15.28
N LEU A 38 27.11 -4.00 -15.30
CA LEU A 38 28.52 -4.22 -14.98
C LEU A 38 28.71 -4.84 -13.59
N GLN A 39 27.84 -4.47 -12.64
CA GLN A 39 27.87 -4.98 -11.27
C GLN A 39 27.55 -6.47 -11.15
N ASP A 40 26.83 -7.02 -12.13
CA ASP A 40 26.43 -8.43 -12.17
C ASP A 40 27.45 -9.30 -12.93
N ALA A 41 28.60 -8.73 -13.30
CA ALA A 41 29.70 -9.46 -13.94
C ALA A 41 30.53 -10.23 -12.91
N ASP A 42 30.84 -11.48 -13.22
CA ASP A 42 31.70 -12.32 -12.38
C ASP A 42 33.14 -11.74 -12.32
N ASP A 43 33.61 -11.19 -13.44
CA ASP A 43 34.92 -10.58 -13.58
C ASP A 43 35.05 -9.27 -12.76
N PRO A 44 35.96 -9.21 -11.78
CA PRO A 44 36.25 -8.00 -11.01
C PRO A 44 36.71 -6.81 -11.86
N LEU A 45 37.38 -7.02 -13.01
CA LEU A 45 37.82 -5.95 -13.90
C LEU A 45 36.63 -5.29 -14.59
N VAL A 46 35.66 -6.09 -15.05
CA VAL A 46 34.38 -5.58 -15.60
C VAL A 46 33.61 -4.81 -14.54
N ARG A 47 33.59 -5.28 -13.29
CA ARG A 47 32.98 -4.56 -12.16
C ARG A 47 33.70 -3.25 -11.84
N ARG A 48 35.04 -3.20 -11.94
CA ARG A 48 35.85 -1.97 -11.72
C ARG A 48 35.58 -0.91 -12.78
N SER A 49 35.21 -1.32 -14.01
CA SER A 49 34.80 -0.40 -15.07
C SER A 49 33.57 0.45 -14.74
N HIS A 50 32.83 0.14 -13.67
CA HIS A 50 31.78 0.99 -13.11
C HIS A 50 32.25 2.44 -12.84
N PHE A 51 33.53 2.63 -12.45
CA PHE A 51 34.10 3.94 -12.14
C PHE A 51 35.07 4.45 -13.23
N THR A 52 35.74 3.55 -13.95
CA THR A 52 36.72 3.94 -14.99
C THR A 52 36.13 4.09 -16.38
N HIS A 53 34.95 3.50 -16.60
CA HIS A 53 34.23 3.47 -17.88
C HIS A 53 35.07 2.86 -19.02
N ALA A 54 35.98 1.95 -18.68
CA ALA A 54 36.87 1.30 -19.64
C ALA A 54 36.23 0.08 -20.33
N GLN A 55 34.99 -0.31 -19.99
CA GLN A 55 34.33 -1.47 -20.58
C GLN A 55 33.81 -1.13 -21.99
N PRO A 56 34.27 -1.81 -23.05
CA PRO A 56 33.73 -1.64 -24.38
C PRO A 56 32.26 -2.08 -24.44
N TRP A 57 31.51 -1.54 -25.39
CA TRP A 57 30.09 -1.86 -25.61
C TRP A 57 29.21 -1.51 -24.40
N SER A 58 29.46 -0.37 -23.76
CA SER A 58 28.80 0.01 -22.51
C SER A 58 28.10 1.37 -22.51
N PHE A 59 27.06 1.48 -21.69
CA PHE A 59 26.36 2.72 -21.36
C PHE A 59 26.47 3.04 -19.87
N ARG A 60 26.31 4.31 -19.53
CA ARG A 60 26.15 4.75 -18.14
C ARG A 60 25.30 6.00 -18.04
N GLN A 61 24.28 5.96 -17.18
CA GLN A 61 23.60 7.16 -16.69
C GLN A 61 23.70 7.22 -15.16
N GLY A 62 24.06 8.38 -14.60
CA GLY A 62 24.17 8.54 -13.15
C GLY A 62 24.90 9.81 -12.72
N GLY A 63 25.56 9.77 -11.56
CA GLY A 63 26.36 10.88 -11.04
C GLY A 63 27.44 11.32 -12.05
N ASN A 64 27.69 12.63 -12.15
CA ASN A 64 28.56 13.20 -13.18
C ASN A 64 30.06 13.09 -12.87
N ILE A 65 30.48 13.06 -11.59
CA ILE A 65 31.91 13.03 -11.23
C ILE A 65 32.64 11.83 -11.86
N PRO A 66 32.16 10.57 -11.77
CA PRO A 66 32.86 9.46 -12.40
C PRO A 66 32.93 9.55 -13.93
N ALA A 67 31.94 10.17 -14.59
CA ALA A 67 31.97 10.39 -16.04
C ALA A 67 33.02 11.41 -16.46
N LEU A 68 33.07 12.54 -15.75
CA LEU A 68 34.09 13.57 -15.98
C LEU A 68 35.49 13.03 -15.68
N TRP A 69 35.65 12.29 -14.58
CA TRP A 69 36.92 11.68 -14.21
C TRP A 69 37.39 10.64 -15.23
N ALA A 70 36.51 9.72 -15.66
CA ALA A 70 36.84 8.73 -16.67
C ALA A 70 37.30 9.37 -17.98
N ARG A 71 36.59 10.42 -18.42
CA ARG A 71 36.98 11.19 -19.62
C ARG A 71 38.32 11.89 -19.44
N ALA A 72 38.55 12.53 -18.29
CA ALA A 72 39.81 13.19 -17.96
C ALA A 72 41.01 12.22 -17.87
N GLN A 73 40.78 10.96 -17.49
CA GLN A 73 41.78 9.89 -17.51
C GLN A 73 42.02 9.28 -18.91
N GLY A 74 41.29 9.74 -19.93
CA GLY A 74 41.46 9.29 -21.31
C GLY A 74 40.51 8.17 -21.77
N SER A 75 39.46 7.83 -21.00
CA SER A 75 38.45 6.86 -21.47
C SER A 75 37.71 7.40 -22.71
N ASP A 76 37.67 6.60 -23.78
CA ASP A 76 37.03 6.95 -25.06
C ASP A 76 35.51 6.82 -24.96
N THR A 77 34.87 7.80 -24.33
CA THR A 77 33.41 7.89 -24.15
C THR A 77 32.85 9.14 -24.80
N ARG A 78 31.55 9.13 -25.11
CA ARG A 78 30.79 10.30 -25.60
C ARG A 78 29.59 10.60 -24.70
N LEU A 79 29.32 11.88 -24.47
CA LEU A 79 28.10 12.32 -23.80
C LEU A 79 26.96 12.45 -24.82
N ILE A 80 25.94 11.59 -24.70
CA ILE A 80 24.84 11.48 -25.67
C ILE A 80 23.48 11.92 -25.11
N GLY A 81 23.45 12.37 -23.85
CA GLY A 81 22.25 12.92 -23.22
C GLY A 81 22.50 13.33 -21.78
N LEU A 82 21.67 14.24 -21.28
CA LEU A 82 21.68 14.73 -19.90
C LEU A 82 20.27 14.72 -19.33
N THR A 83 20.17 14.43 -18.04
CA THR A 83 18.92 14.58 -17.29
C THR A 83 19.17 15.51 -16.11
N TRP A 84 18.43 16.61 -16.03
CA TRP A 84 18.49 17.55 -14.92
C TRP A 84 17.54 17.13 -13.81
N VAL A 85 18.06 16.79 -12.64
CA VAL A 85 17.27 16.44 -11.46
C VAL A 85 17.65 17.35 -10.31
N ASP A 86 16.76 18.23 -9.89
CA ASP A 86 16.89 19.01 -8.67
C ASP A 86 16.63 18.10 -7.47
N GLU A 87 17.66 17.95 -6.65
CA GLU A 87 17.62 17.17 -5.42
C GLU A 87 17.95 18.05 -4.22
N PHE A 88 17.38 17.70 -3.06
CA PHE A 88 17.73 18.31 -1.78
C PHE A 88 19.24 18.31 -1.58
N GLN A 89 19.80 19.46 -1.21
CA GLN A 89 21.20 19.61 -0.80
C GLN A 89 21.23 20.63 0.32
N ALA A 90 21.87 20.30 1.44
CA ALA A 90 21.80 21.15 2.63
C ALA A 90 23.03 21.05 3.52
N LEU A 91 23.24 22.13 4.27
CA LEU A 91 24.08 22.14 5.45
C LEU A 91 23.22 21.82 6.67
N ILE A 92 23.63 20.83 7.46
CA ILE A 92 22.91 20.43 8.68
C ILE A 92 23.81 20.54 9.92
N THR A 93 23.19 20.77 11.08
CA THR A 93 23.86 20.85 12.38
C THR A 93 22.98 20.32 13.51
N LEU A 94 23.61 19.92 14.62
CA LEU A 94 22.92 19.64 15.88
C LEU A 94 22.80 20.87 16.79
N ASP A 95 23.53 21.96 16.51
CA ASP A 95 23.39 23.21 17.26
C ASP A 95 22.15 23.98 16.77
N THR A 96 21.05 23.79 17.49
CA THR A 96 19.77 24.43 17.17
C THR A 96 19.82 25.95 17.22
N ARG A 97 20.84 26.56 17.85
CA ARG A 97 21.00 28.02 17.96
C ARG A 97 21.88 28.62 16.86
N LEU A 98 22.65 27.81 16.14
CA LEU A 98 23.56 28.28 15.09
C LEU A 98 22.78 28.98 13.97
N GLN A 99 23.23 30.16 13.54
CA GLN A 99 22.55 30.94 12.50
C GLN A 99 23.32 30.86 11.18
N PRO A 100 22.62 30.85 10.02
CA PRO A 100 23.25 30.84 8.70
C PRO A 100 23.73 32.25 8.32
N THR A 101 24.67 32.80 9.09
CA THR A 101 25.28 34.11 8.83
C THR A 101 26.78 33.98 8.90
N ARG A 102 27.51 34.77 8.11
CA ARG A 102 28.99 34.80 8.14
C ARG A 102 29.57 34.87 9.54
N ALA A 103 29.06 35.78 10.38
CA ALA A 103 29.54 35.95 11.77
C ALA A 103 29.36 34.70 12.65
N SER A 104 28.28 33.93 12.43
CA SER A 104 27.99 32.72 13.21
C SER A 104 28.73 31.47 12.68
N LEU A 105 29.01 31.44 11.38
CA LEU A 105 29.68 30.31 10.71
C LEU A 105 31.21 30.43 10.70
N ALA A 106 31.75 31.65 10.83
CA ALA A 106 33.18 31.88 10.84
C ALA A 106 33.91 31.02 11.89
N GLY A 107 34.96 30.32 11.46
CA GLY A 107 35.76 29.43 12.30
C GLY A 107 35.07 28.14 12.76
N ARG A 108 33.83 27.87 12.34
CA ARG A 108 33.15 26.61 12.64
C ARG A 108 33.76 25.46 11.87
N ARG A 109 33.67 24.26 12.44
CA ARG A 109 34.22 23.03 11.86
C ARG A 109 33.23 22.40 10.89
N PHE A 110 33.60 22.36 9.62
CA PHE A 110 32.84 21.76 8.53
C PHE A 110 33.43 20.39 8.22
N GLY A 111 32.68 19.33 8.51
CA GLY A 111 33.12 17.96 8.35
C GLY A 111 33.18 17.54 6.87
N LEU A 112 34.38 17.31 6.36
CA LEU A 112 34.64 16.97 4.97
C LEU A 112 35.08 15.49 4.85
N PRO A 113 34.32 14.61 4.19
CA PRO A 113 34.70 13.21 4.06
C PRO A 113 36.07 13.06 3.38
N LEU A 114 36.82 12.07 3.85
CA LEU A 114 38.12 11.69 3.31
C LEU A 114 38.14 10.16 3.13
N ASN A 115 38.04 9.70 1.89
CA ASN A 115 38.12 8.29 1.58
C ASN A 115 39.57 7.80 1.69
N THR A 116 39.84 6.90 2.65
CA THR A 116 41.19 6.39 2.93
C THR A 116 41.61 5.23 2.03
N ARG A 117 40.76 4.78 1.11
CA ARG A 117 41.07 3.70 0.16
C ARG A 117 41.63 4.27 -1.14
N ALA A 118 42.52 3.50 -1.77
CA ALA A 118 42.95 3.75 -3.14
C ALA A 118 41.77 3.50 -4.10
N GLN A 119 41.12 4.58 -4.56
CA GLN A 119 40.07 4.56 -5.58
C GLN A 119 40.40 5.55 -6.70
N ALA A 120 39.70 5.40 -7.83
CA ALA A 120 39.80 6.27 -9.00
C ALA A 120 39.63 7.77 -8.66
N VAL A 121 38.55 8.12 -7.95
CA VAL A 121 38.23 9.50 -7.55
C VAL A 121 37.46 9.51 -6.23
N ASP A 122 37.82 10.41 -5.31
CA ASP A 122 37.05 10.63 -4.08
C ASP A 122 35.85 11.53 -4.35
N PHE A 123 34.84 10.96 -4.99
CA PHE A 123 33.64 11.69 -5.35
C PHE A 123 32.81 12.11 -4.14
N HIS A 124 32.91 11.44 -2.98
CA HIS A 124 32.22 11.85 -1.75
C HIS A 124 32.79 13.17 -1.24
N ARG A 125 34.13 13.28 -1.17
CA ARG A 125 34.83 14.52 -0.83
C ARG A 125 34.49 15.65 -1.78
N ALA A 126 34.57 15.39 -3.09
CA ALA A 126 34.24 16.40 -4.11
C ALA A 126 32.78 16.88 -4.01
N THR A 127 31.85 15.96 -3.76
CA THR A 127 30.42 16.27 -3.58
C THR A 127 30.19 17.19 -2.37
N ALA A 128 30.80 16.87 -1.23
CA ALA A 128 30.68 17.67 -0.02
C ALA A 128 31.35 19.04 -0.16
N LEU A 129 32.54 19.10 -0.74
CA LEU A 129 33.25 20.37 -0.97
C LEU A 129 32.47 21.29 -1.92
N ARG A 130 31.89 20.75 -2.99
CA ARG A 130 31.00 21.49 -3.88
C ARG A 130 29.77 22.00 -3.13
N GLY A 131 29.16 21.14 -2.32
CA GLY A 131 28.02 21.49 -1.48
C GLY A 131 28.31 22.65 -0.53
N PHE A 132 29.45 22.61 0.17
CA PHE A 132 29.92 23.71 1.00
C PHE A 132 30.13 24.98 0.18
N SER A 133 30.87 24.90 -0.93
CA SER A 133 31.11 26.03 -1.81
C SER A 133 29.80 26.68 -2.28
N SER A 134 28.84 25.91 -2.79
CA SER A 134 27.57 26.42 -3.29
C SER A 134 26.68 27.02 -2.18
N LEU A 135 26.60 26.38 -1.00
CA LEU A 135 25.65 26.78 0.04
C LEU A 135 26.18 27.90 0.94
N LEU A 136 27.50 28.01 1.13
CA LEU A 136 28.10 29.08 1.93
C LEU A 136 27.86 30.47 1.32
N HIS A 137 27.79 30.58 -0.01
CA HIS A 137 27.44 31.84 -0.68
C HIS A 137 26.07 32.37 -0.25
N ALA A 138 25.11 31.51 0.08
CA ALA A 138 23.79 31.92 0.55
C ALA A 138 23.79 32.58 1.94
N ALA A 139 24.91 32.48 2.68
CA ALA A 139 25.12 33.10 3.99
C ALA A 139 26.24 34.16 3.96
N ASP A 140 26.58 34.68 2.77
CA ASP A 140 27.65 35.67 2.54
C ASP A 140 29.01 35.24 3.13
N THR A 141 29.33 33.95 3.04
CA THR A 141 30.56 33.36 3.58
C THR A 141 31.23 32.48 2.53
N THR A 142 32.54 32.24 2.66
CA THR A 142 33.30 31.37 1.74
C THR A 142 33.94 30.20 2.47
N LEU A 143 34.56 29.28 1.72
CA LEU A 143 35.33 28.17 2.28
C LEU A 143 36.50 28.66 3.16
N ASP A 144 37.06 29.84 2.88
CA ASP A 144 38.18 30.41 3.63
C ASP A 144 37.78 30.92 5.03
N ASP A 145 36.48 31.20 5.22
CA ASP A 145 35.96 31.68 6.50
C ASP A 145 35.69 30.54 7.51
N VAL A 146 35.73 29.27 7.07
CA VAL A 146 35.36 28.10 7.88
C VAL A 146 36.54 27.13 8.05
N GLN A 147 36.50 26.29 9.08
CA GLN A 147 37.51 25.26 9.29
C GLN A 147 37.06 23.93 8.67
N LEU A 148 37.65 23.52 7.55
CA LEU A 148 37.42 22.18 7.00
C LEU A 148 38.12 21.12 7.88
N VAL A 149 37.37 20.11 8.32
CA VAL A 149 37.86 19.01 9.15
C VAL A 149 37.71 17.72 8.37
N ASP A 150 38.82 17.05 8.07
CA ASP A 150 38.77 15.76 7.38
C ASP A 150 38.11 14.71 8.25
N LEU A 151 37.21 13.92 7.64
CA LEU A 151 36.51 12.81 8.25
C LEU A 151 36.94 11.51 7.55
N PRO A 152 38.02 10.86 8.02
CA PRO A 152 38.53 9.64 7.41
C PRO A 152 37.50 8.51 7.45
N HIS A 153 37.24 7.86 6.31
CA HIS A 153 36.43 6.65 6.23
C HIS A 153 36.90 5.72 5.11
N ALA A 154 36.58 4.43 5.23
CA ALA A 154 36.97 3.40 4.27
C ALA A 154 35.74 2.68 3.70
N PRO A 155 34.94 3.34 2.83
CA PRO A 155 33.66 2.83 2.38
C PRO A 155 33.83 1.53 1.58
N ARG A 156 32.91 0.58 1.76
CA ARG A 156 32.96 -0.68 1.01
C ARG A 156 32.70 -0.47 -0.48
N GLY A 157 33.61 -0.96 -1.32
CA GLY A 157 33.55 -0.88 -2.78
C GLY A 157 32.67 -1.98 -3.42
N LEU A 158 32.45 -1.89 -4.73
CA LEU A 158 31.80 -2.96 -5.54
C LEU A 158 32.69 -4.20 -5.74
N ALA A 159 34.00 -4.05 -5.54
CA ALA A 159 34.97 -5.13 -5.63
C ALA A 159 35.15 -5.90 -4.31
N ASP A 160 34.61 -5.38 -3.20
CA ASP A 160 34.72 -6.05 -1.90
C ASP A 160 33.82 -7.29 -1.87
N ALA A 161 34.33 -8.38 -1.28
CA ALA A 161 33.53 -9.57 -1.06
C ALA A 161 32.33 -9.25 -0.16
N LYS A 162 31.17 -9.84 -0.48
CA LYS A 162 30.01 -9.80 0.43
C LYS A 162 30.43 -10.40 1.78
N PRO A 163 30.00 -9.82 2.91
CA PRO A 163 30.20 -10.46 4.20
C PRO A 163 29.61 -11.85 4.19
N ALA A 164 30.29 -12.81 4.80
CA ALA A 164 29.77 -14.16 4.92
C ALA A 164 28.61 -14.20 5.93
N ASP A 165 27.54 -14.92 5.59
CA ASP A 165 26.31 -14.95 6.39
C ASP A 165 26.48 -15.59 7.78
N HIS A 166 27.60 -16.29 8.00
CA HIS A 166 27.93 -16.92 9.29
C HIS A 166 28.69 -15.99 10.25
N LEU A 167 28.98 -14.75 9.88
CA LEU A 167 29.61 -13.80 10.80
C LEU A 167 28.66 -13.48 11.97
N PRO A 168 29.17 -13.36 13.21
CA PRO A 168 28.38 -12.85 14.33
C PRO A 168 27.70 -11.53 13.96
N VAL A 169 26.46 -11.30 14.41
CA VAL A 169 25.62 -10.17 13.96
C VAL A 169 26.34 -8.82 14.02
N GLY A 170 27.11 -8.53 15.06
CA GLY A 170 27.91 -7.30 15.15
C GLY A 170 28.93 -7.18 14.03
N ALA A 171 29.74 -8.21 13.81
CA ALA A 171 30.73 -8.27 12.73
C ALA A 171 30.08 -8.29 11.33
N TRP A 172 28.89 -8.89 11.21
CA TRP A 172 28.11 -8.87 9.97
C TRP A 172 27.55 -7.48 9.68
N LEU A 173 27.09 -6.74 10.70
CA LEU A 173 26.62 -5.36 10.61
C LEU A 173 27.76 -4.39 10.29
N ASP A 174 28.91 -4.50 10.97
CA ASP A 174 30.13 -3.73 10.66
C ASP A 174 30.64 -3.98 9.24
N ALA A 175 30.32 -5.16 8.71
CA ALA A 175 30.60 -5.55 7.35
C ALA A 175 29.52 -5.12 6.34
N GLN A 176 28.38 -4.57 6.75
CA GLN A 176 27.43 -4.01 5.79
C GLN A 176 27.96 -2.69 5.20
N ARG A 177 27.38 -2.25 4.08
CA ARG A 177 27.57 -0.87 3.64
C ARG A 177 26.84 0.04 4.63
N ALA A 178 27.59 0.89 5.33
CA ALA A 178 27.02 1.93 6.15
C ALA A 178 26.13 2.87 5.31
N HIS A 179 25.21 3.55 5.98
CA HIS A 179 24.41 4.62 5.38
C HIS A 179 25.32 5.67 4.70
N GLU A 180 24.86 6.29 3.61
CA GLU A 180 25.69 7.16 2.74
C GLU A 180 26.37 8.31 3.50
N PHE A 181 25.68 8.89 4.50
CA PHE A 181 26.17 9.98 5.35
C PHE A 181 26.50 9.54 6.79
N ALA A 182 26.78 8.25 7.01
CA ALA A 182 27.00 7.72 8.36
C ALA A 182 28.20 8.38 9.06
N ARG A 183 29.30 8.63 8.34
CA ARG A 183 30.51 9.22 8.93
C ARG A 183 30.29 10.68 9.33
N GLU A 184 29.60 11.44 8.49
CA GLU A 184 29.20 12.81 8.72
C GLU A 184 28.25 12.92 9.92
N ALA A 185 27.28 11.99 10.02
CA ALA A 185 26.38 11.88 11.17
C ALA A 185 27.13 11.58 12.47
N GLU A 186 28.07 10.63 12.44
CA GLU A 186 28.92 10.32 13.59
C GLU A 186 29.79 11.52 14.00
N ALA A 187 30.32 12.27 13.03
CA ALA A 187 31.11 13.46 13.30
C ALA A 187 30.31 14.57 14.00
N LEU A 188 29.03 14.77 13.61
CA LEU A 188 28.13 15.67 14.34
C LEU A 188 27.86 15.17 15.77
N LEU A 189 27.52 13.89 15.92
CA LEU A 189 27.19 13.29 17.22
C LEU A 189 28.38 13.30 18.20
N ARG A 190 29.60 13.16 17.69
CA ARG A 190 30.84 13.21 18.47
C ARG A 190 31.42 14.62 18.62
N ALA A 191 30.72 15.62 18.08
CA ALA A 191 31.19 17.00 18.03
C ALA A 191 32.60 17.12 17.42
N GLU A 192 32.94 16.28 16.44
CA GLU A 192 34.14 16.39 15.61
C GLU A 192 33.96 17.46 14.53
N ALA A 193 32.72 17.64 14.05
CA ALA A 193 32.29 18.70 13.17
C ALA A 193 31.07 19.43 13.76
N ASP A 194 30.94 20.73 13.48
CA ASP A 194 29.79 21.55 13.85
C ASP A 194 28.71 21.56 12.76
N VAL A 195 29.14 21.43 11.49
CA VAL A 195 28.29 21.43 10.30
C VAL A 195 28.76 20.35 9.34
N VAL A 196 27.82 19.66 8.68
CA VAL A 196 28.12 18.71 7.59
C VAL A 196 27.17 18.93 6.41
N PHE A 197 27.60 18.48 5.23
CA PHE A 197 26.79 18.53 4.01
C PHE A 197 26.04 17.21 3.82
N VAL A 198 24.77 17.29 3.45
CA VAL A 198 23.94 16.14 3.08
C VAL A 198 23.15 16.45 1.81
N LYS A 199 22.77 15.40 1.06
CA LYS A 199 21.95 15.56 -0.14
C LYS A 199 21.05 14.37 -0.42
N GLY A 200 20.07 14.57 -1.29
CA GLY A 200 19.10 13.58 -1.72
C GLY A 200 18.21 13.08 -0.57
N ALA A 201 17.52 11.97 -0.82
CA ALA A 201 16.60 11.39 0.14
C ALA A 201 17.30 10.76 1.35
N THR A 202 18.48 10.17 1.16
CA THR A 202 19.35 9.66 2.24
C THR A 202 19.83 10.80 3.15
N GLY A 203 20.10 11.99 2.58
CA GLY A 203 20.45 13.19 3.34
C GLY A 203 19.30 13.75 4.19
N LEU A 204 18.07 13.71 3.68
CA LEU A 204 16.89 14.06 4.47
C LEU A 204 16.62 13.06 5.58
N ASP A 205 16.73 11.76 5.27
CA ASP A 205 16.53 10.69 6.23
C ASP A 205 17.50 10.81 7.41
N ILE A 206 18.80 11.01 7.14
CA ILE A 206 19.80 11.16 8.21
C ILE A 206 19.57 12.45 9.02
N ALA A 207 19.19 13.56 8.37
CA ALA A 207 18.87 14.80 9.08
C ALA A 207 17.69 14.60 10.04
N ASN A 208 16.67 13.86 9.61
CA ASN A 208 15.51 13.52 10.44
C ASN A 208 15.88 12.57 11.59
N VAL A 209 16.63 11.50 11.32
CA VAL A 209 17.08 10.53 12.33
C VAL A 209 17.89 11.21 13.43
N LEU A 210 18.74 12.16 13.07
CA LEU A 210 19.54 12.94 14.01
C LEU A 210 18.77 14.04 14.75
N GLY A 211 17.56 14.39 14.29
CA GLY A 211 16.87 15.62 14.70
C GLY A 211 17.68 16.88 14.35
N ALA A 212 18.49 16.82 13.29
CA ALA A 212 19.37 17.90 12.88
C ALA A 212 18.59 19.07 12.28
N ARG A 213 19.06 20.29 12.56
CA ARG A 213 18.56 21.52 11.93
C ARG A 213 19.18 21.67 10.55
N VAL A 214 18.34 21.92 9.55
CA VAL A 214 18.78 22.41 8.23
C VAL A 214 19.13 23.90 8.37
N LEU A 215 20.40 24.25 8.15
CA LEU A 215 20.90 25.63 8.22
C LEU A 215 20.65 26.38 6.92
N ILE A 216 21.04 25.76 5.81
CA ILE A 216 20.95 26.31 4.45
C ILE A 216 20.51 25.16 3.54
N ASP A 217 19.51 25.42 2.70
CA ASP A 217 18.98 24.50 1.68
C ASP A 217 19.16 25.12 0.30
N ILE A 218 19.66 24.34 -0.65
CA ILE A 218 19.88 24.74 -2.04
C ILE A 218 18.60 25.20 -2.74
N SER A 219 17.43 24.74 -2.28
CA SER A 219 16.12 25.12 -2.86
C SER A 219 15.86 26.63 -2.82
N ALA A 220 16.53 27.37 -1.92
CA ALA A 220 16.47 28.83 -1.86
C ALA A 220 17.36 29.55 -2.88
N HIS A 221 18.29 28.84 -3.53
CA HIS A 221 19.25 29.41 -4.47
C HIS A 221 18.66 29.56 -5.87
N ARG A 222 18.60 30.80 -6.38
CA ARG A 222 17.98 31.10 -7.68
C ARG A 222 18.85 30.73 -8.88
N ASP A 223 20.18 30.75 -8.74
CA ASP A 223 21.08 30.34 -9.81
C ASP A 223 21.08 28.81 -9.92
N ARG A 224 20.51 28.29 -11.02
CA ARG A 224 20.43 26.86 -11.36
C ARG A 224 21.81 26.20 -11.43
N ARG A 225 22.87 26.95 -11.78
CA ARG A 225 24.25 26.41 -11.82
C ARG A 225 24.81 26.12 -10.44
N ALA A 226 24.32 26.80 -9.39
CA ALA A 226 24.72 26.52 -8.01
C ALA A 226 24.21 25.15 -7.53
N HIS A 227 23.12 24.64 -8.12
CA HIS A 227 22.58 23.32 -7.84
C HIS A 227 23.45 22.20 -8.44
N ALA A 228 24.37 22.55 -9.36
CA ALA A 228 25.26 21.58 -9.97
C ALA A 228 26.19 20.94 -8.93
N ASN A 229 26.04 19.63 -8.78
CA ASN A 229 26.80 18.76 -7.89
C ASN A 229 26.78 17.33 -8.46
N ASN A 230 27.38 16.35 -7.79
CA ASN A 230 27.35 14.98 -8.23
C ASN A 230 25.91 14.43 -8.26
N GLY A 231 25.33 14.28 -9.45
CA GLY A 231 23.93 13.84 -9.60
C GLY A 231 22.99 14.91 -10.16
N THR A 232 23.48 16.12 -10.39
CA THR A 232 22.74 17.21 -11.07
C THR A 232 23.72 18.02 -11.91
N PRO A 233 23.66 17.97 -13.26
CA PRO A 233 22.89 17.03 -14.09
C PRO A 233 23.50 15.62 -14.14
N ARG A 234 22.75 14.67 -14.71
CA ARG A 234 23.10 13.24 -14.84
C ARG A 234 23.45 12.89 -16.28
N PRO A 235 24.74 12.74 -16.62
CA PRO A 235 25.16 12.39 -17.97
C PRO A 235 24.82 10.94 -18.30
N LEU A 236 24.25 10.75 -19.49
CA LEU A 236 24.19 9.48 -20.21
C LEU A 236 25.37 9.42 -21.17
N THR A 237 26.37 8.60 -20.85
CA THR A 237 27.56 8.39 -21.66
C THR A 237 27.54 7.02 -22.31
N VAL A 238 28.15 6.93 -23.50
CA VAL A 238 28.36 5.68 -24.24
C VAL A 238 29.83 5.50 -24.55
N ASP A 239 30.28 4.24 -24.58
CA ASP A 239 31.55 3.86 -25.18
C ASP A 239 31.61 4.33 -26.65
N ALA A 240 32.66 5.06 -27.03
CA ALA A 240 32.74 5.66 -28.35
C ALA A 240 32.92 4.63 -29.47
N GLN A 241 33.48 3.45 -29.17
CA GLN A 241 33.52 2.35 -30.12
C GLN A 241 32.11 1.87 -30.48
N LEU A 242 31.26 1.62 -29.48
CA LEU A 242 29.86 1.26 -29.70
C LEU A 242 29.12 2.29 -30.54
N LEU A 243 29.33 3.58 -30.27
CA LEU A 243 28.70 4.64 -31.06
C LEU A 243 29.15 4.65 -32.53
N ARG A 244 30.45 4.44 -32.80
CA ARG A 244 30.98 4.40 -34.16
C ARG A 244 30.55 3.16 -34.94
N GLU A 245 30.57 1.99 -34.29
CA GLU A 245 30.35 0.71 -34.96
C GLU A 245 28.88 0.29 -35.04
N ARG A 246 28.07 0.68 -34.05
CA ARG A 246 26.65 0.31 -33.93
C ARG A 246 25.78 1.48 -33.48
N PRO A 247 25.73 2.59 -34.26
CA PRO A 247 24.89 3.74 -33.94
C PRO A 247 23.40 3.36 -33.85
N ASP A 248 22.97 2.34 -34.60
CA ASP A 248 21.61 1.79 -34.55
C ASP A 248 21.21 1.30 -33.14
N LEU A 249 22.13 0.64 -32.43
CA LEU A 249 21.88 0.17 -31.06
C LEU A 249 21.83 1.34 -30.07
N VAL A 250 22.66 2.36 -30.28
CA VAL A 250 22.67 3.58 -29.46
C VAL A 250 21.35 4.31 -29.58
N GLU A 251 20.86 4.51 -30.80
CA GLU A 251 19.57 5.16 -31.06
C GLU A 251 18.40 4.40 -30.43
N ARG A 252 18.39 3.06 -30.50
CA ARG A 252 17.34 2.24 -29.87
C ARG A 252 17.37 2.29 -28.35
N VAL A 253 18.56 2.31 -27.75
CA VAL A 253 18.72 2.54 -26.31
C VAL A 253 18.20 3.93 -25.91
N LEU A 254 18.53 4.96 -26.68
CA LEU A 254 18.02 6.32 -26.46
C LEU A 254 16.50 6.37 -26.61
N GLU A 255 15.93 5.65 -27.57
CA GLU A 255 14.49 5.54 -27.78
C GLU A 255 13.79 4.90 -26.57
N ARG A 256 14.25 3.73 -26.11
CA ARG A 256 13.69 3.10 -24.89
C ARG A 256 13.88 3.97 -23.64
N THR A 257 14.96 4.75 -23.58
CA THR A 257 15.23 5.69 -22.48
C THR A 257 14.27 6.87 -22.50
N LEU A 258 14.00 7.46 -23.68
CA LEU A 258 13.00 8.51 -23.86
C LEU A 258 11.58 8.01 -23.55
N ASP A 259 11.26 6.76 -23.88
CA ASP A 259 9.96 6.16 -23.51
C ASP A 259 9.83 5.98 -22.00
N ALA A 260 10.90 5.59 -21.32
CA ALA A 260 10.91 5.52 -19.87
C ALA A 260 10.72 6.92 -19.23
N ALA A 261 11.34 7.95 -19.79
CA ALA A 261 11.15 9.34 -19.35
C ALA A 261 9.70 9.82 -19.57
N ALA A 262 9.12 9.53 -20.74
CA ALA A 262 7.74 9.90 -21.05
C ALA A 262 6.74 9.15 -20.16
N TRP A 263 6.94 7.85 -19.97
CA TRP A 263 6.15 7.02 -19.07
C TRP A 263 6.21 7.55 -17.63
N ALA A 264 7.40 7.93 -17.15
CA ALA A 264 7.59 8.43 -15.79
C ALA A 264 6.63 9.58 -15.44
N ARG A 265 6.35 10.50 -16.38
CA ARG A 265 5.47 11.66 -16.15
C ARG A 265 4.06 11.29 -15.67
N GLY A 266 3.54 10.13 -16.06
CA GLY A 266 2.23 9.63 -15.65
C GLY A 266 2.24 8.71 -14.43
N HIS A 267 3.41 8.37 -13.89
CA HIS A 267 3.60 7.29 -12.92
C HIS A 267 4.41 7.76 -11.68
N PRO A 268 3.96 8.80 -10.97
CA PRO A 268 4.72 9.42 -9.88
C PRO A 268 5.02 8.46 -8.72
N ALA A 269 4.08 7.58 -8.38
CA ALA A 269 4.22 6.63 -7.29
C ALA A 269 5.26 5.54 -7.63
N GLU A 270 5.21 5.01 -8.85
CA GLU A 270 6.16 4.01 -9.32
C GLU A 270 7.58 4.58 -9.41
N ILE A 271 7.73 5.85 -9.77
CA ILE A 271 9.02 6.54 -9.78
C ILE A 271 9.56 6.76 -8.36
N ALA A 272 8.69 7.12 -7.41
CA ALA A 272 9.08 7.23 -6.00
C ALA A 272 9.52 5.88 -5.44
N ALA A 273 8.73 4.82 -5.65
CA ALA A 273 9.05 3.45 -5.27
C ALA A 273 10.34 2.94 -5.95
N TYR A 274 10.55 3.30 -7.21
CA TYR A 274 11.77 2.97 -7.96
C TYR A 274 13.00 3.53 -7.27
N VAL A 275 13.04 4.84 -7.04
CA VAL A 275 14.22 5.47 -6.43
C VAL A 275 14.40 5.06 -4.99
N ALA A 276 13.31 4.92 -4.22
CA ALA A 276 13.34 4.46 -2.84
C ALA A 276 14.08 3.12 -2.69
N ARG A 277 13.86 2.16 -3.59
CA ARG A 277 14.60 0.89 -3.63
C ARG A 277 16.07 1.07 -4.00
N GLU A 278 16.37 1.92 -4.97
CA GLU A 278 17.74 2.17 -5.44
C GLU A 278 18.61 2.85 -4.38
N VAL A 279 18.06 3.85 -3.67
CA VAL A 279 18.79 4.59 -2.62
C VAL A 279 18.56 4.04 -1.20
N ARG A 280 17.77 2.96 -1.08
CA ARG A 280 17.44 2.27 0.18
C ARG A 280 16.83 3.20 1.25
N CYS A 281 15.90 4.06 0.85
CA CYS A 281 15.15 4.92 1.76
C CYS A 281 13.65 4.70 1.61
N ALA A 282 12.85 5.22 2.53
CA ALA A 282 11.39 5.22 2.39
C ALA A 282 10.92 6.16 1.26
N GLU A 283 9.80 5.82 0.61
CA GLU A 283 9.27 6.55 -0.56
C GLU A 283 8.91 8.01 -0.26
N HIS A 284 8.44 8.31 0.96
CA HIS A 284 8.12 9.68 1.35
C HIS A 284 9.35 10.59 1.36
N TRP A 285 10.55 10.06 1.62
CA TRP A 285 11.79 10.82 1.51
C TRP A 285 12.13 11.17 0.07
N ILE A 286 11.76 10.32 -0.90
CA ILE A 286 11.88 10.65 -2.33
C ILE A 286 10.99 11.83 -2.67
N SER A 287 9.70 11.76 -2.33
CA SER A 287 8.76 12.84 -2.61
C SER A 287 9.19 14.19 -2.01
N ARG A 288 9.86 14.16 -0.84
CA ARG A 288 10.39 15.36 -0.19
C ARG A 288 11.72 15.84 -0.79
N ALA A 289 12.64 14.93 -1.09
CA ALA A 289 13.97 15.26 -1.64
C ALA A 289 13.90 15.89 -3.03
N TYR A 290 12.87 15.57 -3.81
CA TYR A 290 12.70 16.03 -5.18
C TYR A 290 11.40 16.85 -5.30
N ALA A 291 11.36 18.01 -4.61
CA ALA A 291 10.15 18.80 -4.35
C ALA A 291 9.31 19.20 -5.58
N CYS A 292 9.91 19.29 -6.78
CA CYS A 292 9.18 19.55 -8.03
C CYS A 292 8.52 18.28 -8.63
N GLY A 293 8.58 17.16 -7.93
CA GLY A 293 8.12 15.85 -8.38
C GLY A 293 9.15 15.23 -9.31
N LEU A 294 9.91 14.27 -8.79
CA LEU A 294 10.98 13.59 -9.53
C LEU A 294 10.56 13.08 -10.91
N HIS A 295 9.37 12.50 -11.00
CA HIS A 295 8.76 11.95 -12.22
C HIS A 295 8.65 12.95 -13.38
N ARG A 296 8.69 14.27 -13.11
CA ARG A 296 8.68 15.34 -14.12
C ARG A 296 10.07 15.81 -14.54
N GLN A 297 11.11 15.38 -13.83
CA GLN A 297 12.49 15.84 -14.01
C GLN A 297 13.36 14.82 -14.77
N LEU A 298 12.77 13.72 -15.25
CA LEU A 298 13.49 12.62 -15.89
C LEU A 298 13.64 12.80 -17.40
N GLU A 299 13.41 14.00 -17.92
CA GLU A 299 13.61 14.32 -19.32
C GLU A 299 15.08 14.11 -19.73
N LEU A 300 15.29 13.50 -20.88
CA LEU A 300 16.62 13.29 -21.47
C LEU A 300 16.80 14.27 -22.61
N ALA A 301 17.72 15.22 -22.45
CA ALA A 301 18.00 16.28 -23.42
C ALA A 301 19.49 16.68 -23.37
N LEU A 302 19.93 17.53 -24.29
CA LEU A 302 21.22 18.23 -24.22
C LEU A 302 20.95 19.73 -24.07
N ASP A 303 20.26 20.08 -22.97
CA ASP A 303 19.90 21.46 -22.61
C ASP A 303 21.15 22.34 -22.43
N PRO A 304 21.27 23.50 -23.10
CA PRO A 304 22.44 24.37 -22.99
C PRO A 304 22.78 24.78 -21.56
N ASP A 305 21.78 25.07 -20.72
CA ASP A 305 22.01 25.43 -19.31
C ASP A 305 22.58 24.25 -18.51
N ALA A 306 22.10 23.03 -18.77
CA ALA A 306 22.62 21.83 -18.14
C ALA A 306 24.05 21.52 -18.57
N LEU A 307 24.38 21.77 -19.84
CA LEU A 307 25.74 21.63 -20.39
C LEU A 307 26.68 22.66 -19.77
N ASP A 308 26.29 23.93 -19.71
CA ASP A 308 27.06 25.01 -19.07
C ASP A 308 27.32 24.70 -17.59
N ALA A 309 26.29 24.27 -16.86
CA ALA A 309 26.43 23.88 -15.45
C ALA A 309 27.39 22.68 -15.27
N LEU A 310 27.36 21.70 -16.17
CA LEU A 310 28.25 20.55 -16.12
C LEU A 310 29.70 20.92 -16.48
N ALA A 311 29.90 21.81 -17.46
CA ALA A 311 31.21 22.36 -17.83
C ALA A 311 31.82 23.15 -16.67
N HIS A 312 31.07 24.06 -16.07
CA HIS A 312 31.51 24.78 -14.86
C HIS A 312 31.82 23.83 -13.69
N PHE A 313 31.06 22.73 -13.55
CA PHE A 313 31.36 21.74 -12.53
C PHE A 313 32.64 20.93 -12.85
N LYS A 314 32.94 20.64 -14.13
CA LYS A 314 34.22 20.09 -14.56
C LYS A 314 35.37 21.00 -14.12
N ASP A 315 35.27 22.30 -14.36
CA ASP A 315 36.31 23.28 -14.01
C ASP A 315 36.54 23.35 -12.50
N PHE A 316 35.46 23.27 -11.70
CA PHE A 316 35.56 23.14 -10.25
C PHE A 316 36.35 21.90 -9.84
N LEU A 317 36.02 20.73 -10.42
CA LEU A 317 36.72 19.48 -10.09
C LEU A 317 38.20 19.52 -10.52
N LEU A 318 38.51 20.17 -11.64
CA LEU A 318 39.89 20.38 -12.10
C LEU A 318 40.65 21.31 -11.15
N HIS A 319 40.07 22.46 -10.79
CA HIS A 319 40.66 23.44 -9.89
C HIS A 319 41.01 22.83 -8.52
N HIS A 320 40.14 21.97 -8.00
CA HIS A 320 40.34 21.26 -6.74
C HIS A 320 41.08 19.91 -6.88
N ALA A 321 41.72 19.65 -8.03
CA ALA A 321 42.52 18.46 -8.30
C ALA A 321 41.80 17.10 -8.14
N PHE A 322 40.47 17.08 -8.32
CA PHE A 322 39.69 15.84 -8.43
C PHE A 322 39.73 15.25 -9.84
N LEU A 323 40.01 16.07 -10.87
CA LEU A 323 40.32 15.59 -12.21
C LEU A 323 41.84 15.54 -12.43
N PRO A 324 42.36 14.47 -13.05
CA PRO A 324 43.79 14.32 -13.33
C PRO A 324 44.33 15.28 -14.40
N ALA A 325 43.46 15.73 -15.31
CA ALA A 325 43.78 16.55 -16.46
C ALA A 325 42.51 17.23 -16.97
N ASP A 326 42.69 18.31 -17.73
CA ASP A 326 41.60 18.92 -18.47
C ASP A 326 41.29 18.13 -19.76
N PHE A 327 40.09 18.31 -20.31
CA PHE A 327 39.70 17.77 -21.60
C PHE A 327 38.71 18.69 -22.32
N ASP A 328 38.72 18.60 -23.66
CA ASP A 328 37.77 19.28 -24.54
C ASP A 328 36.34 18.79 -24.25
N PHE A 329 35.57 19.64 -23.57
CA PHE A 329 34.21 19.34 -23.14
C PHE A 329 33.24 19.34 -24.32
N ASP A 330 33.32 20.34 -25.20
CA ASP A 330 32.43 20.44 -26.36
C ASP A 330 32.65 19.28 -27.32
N GLY A 331 33.91 18.91 -27.56
CA GLY A 331 34.27 17.73 -28.34
C GLY A 331 33.90 16.40 -27.68
N TRP A 332 33.53 16.37 -26.39
CA TRP A 332 33.03 15.18 -25.70
C TRP A 332 31.52 14.97 -25.90
N VAL A 333 30.77 16.04 -26.15
CA VAL A 333 29.33 16.01 -26.42
C VAL A 333 29.07 15.53 -27.84
N ASP A 334 28.18 14.54 -27.99
CA ASP A 334 27.74 14.04 -29.28
C ASP A 334 26.20 14.05 -29.33
N ALA A 335 25.64 15.11 -29.94
CA ALA A 335 24.20 15.33 -30.01
C ALA A 335 23.51 14.51 -31.10
N ALA A 336 24.25 14.07 -32.12
CA ALA A 336 23.68 13.49 -33.34
C ALA A 336 22.76 12.27 -33.08
N PRO A 337 23.10 11.32 -32.19
CA PRO A 337 22.23 10.16 -31.93
C PRO A 337 20.89 10.55 -31.29
N LEU A 338 20.90 11.50 -30.35
CA LEU A 338 19.69 11.93 -29.67
C LEU A 338 18.80 12.76 -30.61
N GLU A 339 19.39 13.64 -31.41
CA GLU A 339 18.68 14.43 -32.41
C GLU A 339 18.02 13.54 -33.47
N ALA A 340 18.71 12.49 -33.94
CA ALA A 340 18.17 11.53 -34.90
C ALA A 340 16.92 10.81 -34.36
N VAL A 341 16.93 10.40 -33.09
CA VAL A 341 15.77 9.76 -32.44
C VAL A 341 14.61 10.74 -32.26
N ILE A 342 14.90 11.97 -31.81
CA ILE A 342 13.87 13.01 -31.62
C ILE A 342 13.23 13.40 -32.96
N ALA A 343 14.01 13.57 -34.02
CA ALA A 343 13.52 13.89 -35.35
C ALA A 343 12.57 12.81 -35.89
N ARG A 344 12.93 11.53 -35.72
CA ARG A 344 12.10 10.38 -36.12
C ARG A 344 10.78 10.33 -35.38
N ARG A 345 10.79 10.57 -34.06
CA ARG A 345 9.56 10.62 -33.24
C ARG A 345 8.61 11.72 -33.71
N ARG A 346 9.14 12.91 -33.96
CA ARG A 346 8.34 14.04 -34.48
C ARG A 346 7.72 13.74 -35.84
N ALA A 347 8.43 13.06 -36.71
CA ALA A 347 7.90 12.63 -38.01
C ALA A 347 6.74 11.62 -37.86
N GLN A 348 6.89 10.62 -36.98
CA GLN A 348 5.84 9.62 -36.69
C GLN A 348 4.59 10.25 -36.06
N GLU A 349 4.75 11.22 -35.15
CA GLU A 349 3.63 11.97 -34.56
C GLU A 349 2.90 12.83 -35.60
N ALA A 350 3.63 13.48 -36.51
CA ALA A 350 3.02 14.26 -37.59
C ALA A 350 2.22 13.38 -38.57
N GLU A 351 2.69 12.17 -38.85
CA GLU A 351 2.01 11.20 -39.72
C GLU A 351 0.74 10.61 -39.05
N ALA A 352 0.78 10.37 -37.73
CA ALA A 352 -0.38 9.93 -36.95
C ALA A 352 -1.48 11.00 -36.84
N VAL A 353 -1.12 12.28 -36.77
CA VAL A 353 -2.07 13.41 -36.77
C VAL A 353 -2.72 13.58 -38.14
N CYS A 354 -1.98 13.35 -39.23
CA CYS A 354 -2.51 13.45 -40.60
C CYS A 354 -3.52 12.35 -40.96
N LEU A 355 -3.49 11.21 -40.26
CA LEU A 355 -4.42 10.09 -40.43
C LEU A 355 -5.76 10.23 -39.67
N MET A 356 -5.91 11.26 -38.81
CA MET A 356 -7.12 11.47 -38.00
C MET A 356 -8.12 12.50 -38.58
N ASP A 357 -7.84 13.11 -39.74
CA ASP A 357 -8.74 14.09 -40.37
C ASP A 357 -9.64 13.45 -41.45
N PHE A 358 -10.88 13.09 -41.06
CA PHE A 358 -12.06 13.01 -41.95
C PHE A 358 -13.26 13.74 -41.31
N PRO A 359 -14.16 14.36 -42.11
CA PRO A 359 -14.81 15.60 -41.73
C PRO A 359 -16.18 15.40 -41.07
N LEU A 360 -16.43 16.11 -39.97
CA LEU A 360 -17.79 16.33 -39.46
C LEU A 360 -18.29 17.72 -39.86
N HIS A 361 -19.47 17.72 -40.48
CA HIS A 361 -20.19 18.87 -40.99
C HIS A 361 -20.43 19.94 -39.92
N ARG A 362 -20.19 21.20 -40.29
CA ARG A 362 -20.57 22.40 -39.53
C ARG A 362 -21.95 22.89 -39.98
N LEU A 363 -22.81 23.22 -39.01
CA LEU A 363 -23.89 24.20 -39.17
C LEU A 363 -23.70 25.33 -38.15
N PRO A 364 -24.15 26.57 -38.45
CA PRO A 364 -23.50 27.78 -37.97
C PRO A 364 -24.16 28.37 -36.71
N MET A 365 -23.34 28.98 -35.85
CA MET A 365 -23.79 29.90 -34.79
C MET A 365 -23.59 31.35 -35.24
N ASN A 366 -24.66 32.15 -35.13
CA ASN A 366 -24.63 33.60 -35.25
C ASN A 366 -24.34 34.27 -33.90
N ARG A 367 -23.71 35.44 -33.96
CA ARG A 367 -23.14 36.21 -32.84
C ARG A 367 -24.07 37.32 -32.28
N LEU A 368 -23.70 37.77 -31.06
CA LEU A 368 -23.87 39.11 -30.41
C LEU A 368 -25.11 39.32 -29.49
N PRO A 369 -25.11 40.31 -28.55
CA PRO A 369 -24.10 40.68 -27.55
C PRO A 369 -24.68 41.06 -26.14
N ILE A 370 -23.78 41.47 -25.24
CA ILE A 370 -23.93 41.85 -23.81
C ILE A 370 -24.75 43.16 -23.57
N ARG A 371 -25.57 43.23 -22.49
CA ARG A 371 -25.53 44.26 -21.38
C ARG A 371 -26.79 44.34 -20.46
N ARG A 372 -26.52 44.31 -19.13
CA ARG A 372 -27.01 45.13 -17.98
C ARG A 372 -28.53 45.31 -17.65
N ALA A 373 -28.94 44.94 -16.42
CA ALA A 373 -29.25 45.83 -15.26
C ALA A 373 -30.50 45.47 -14.38
N LEU A 374 -30.35 45.70 -13.04
CA LEU A 374 -31.31 46.09 -11.96
C LEU A 374 -32.46 45.11 -11.59
N LEU A 375 -32.60 44.55 -10.37
CA LEU A 375 -32.76 45.05 -8.97
C LEU A 375 -34.20 45.47 -8.58
N VAL A 376 -34.89 44.68 -7.73
CA VAL A 376 -35.92 45.03 -6.68
C VAL A 376 -36.08 43.78 -5.78
N VAL A 377 -35.60 43.70 -4.52
CA VAL A 377 -36.05 44.18 -3.18
C VAL A 377 -37.06 43.27 -2.44
N ALA A 378 -36.62 42.84 -1.23
CA ALA A 378 -37.32 42.44 0.02
C ALA A 378 -38.30 41.24 0.00
N THR A 379 -38.41 40.39 1.02
CA THR A 379 -38.39 40.66 2.47
C THR A 379 -38.16 39.37 3.24
N SER A 380 -37.38 39.43 4.32
CA SER A 380 -37.16 38.35 5.28
C SER A 380 -38.40 38.14 6.16
N LEU A 381 -38.85 36.90 6.30
CA LEU A 381 -39.59 36.46 7.50
C LEU A 381 -39.04 35.10 7.93
N ALA A 382 -38.36 35.12 9.07
CA ALA A 382 -37.84 33.94 9.72
C ALA A 382 -38.99 33.12 10.31
N CYS A 383 -39.14 31.88 9.84
CA CYS A 383 -39.70 30.79 10.62
C CYS A 383 -38.62 29.72 10.70
N MET A 384 -38.02 29.56 11.89
CA MET A 384 -37.16 28.43 12.19
C MET A 384 -38.03 27.19 12.32
N THR A 385 -38.30 26.52 11.20
CA THR A 385 -38.65 25.10 11.19
C THR A 385 -37.36 24.35 10.84
N HIS A 386 -36.93 23.45 11.73
CA HIS A 386 -35.96 22.42 11.36
C HIS A 386 -36.65 21.53 10.31
N GLY A 387 -36.58 21.93 9.04
CA GLY A 387 -37.09 21.15 7.94
C GLY A 387 -36.31 19.85 7.86
N ALA A 388 -37.01 18.73 8.00
CA ALA A 388 -36.51 17.47 7.47
C ALA A 388 -36.22 17.69 5.98
N LEU A 389 -34.93 17.63 5.61
CA LEU A 389 -34.51 17.77 4.21
C LEU A 389 -35.12 16.60 3.43
N ALA A 390 -35.97 16.90 2.45
CA ALA A 390 -36.52 15.90 1.54
C ALA A 390 -35.40 15.26 0.72
N GLN A 391 -35.46 13.94 0.52
CA GLN A 391 -34.49 13.21 -0.29
C GLN A 391 -34.56 13.68 -1.74
N THR A 392 -33.43 14.14 -2.30
CA THR A 392 -33.35 14.64 -3.66
C THR A 392 -32.94 13.53 -4.64
N ARG A 393 -33.67 13.43 -5.76
CA ARG A 393 -33.34 12.50 -6.85
C ARG A 393 -32.33 13.14 -7.81
N GLY A 394 -31.40 12.31 -8.30
CA GLY A 394 -30.44 12.63 -9.33
C GLY A 394 -28.99 12.71 -8.84
N GLY A 395 -28.07 12.89 -9.79
CA GLY A 395 -26.64 13.06 -9.54
C GLY A 395 -25.79 11.80 -9.69
N THR A 396 -24.48 12.00 -9.62
CA THR A 396 -23.46 10.96 -9.78
C THR A 396 -22.69 10.82 -8.48
N LEU A 397 -22.63 9.62 -7.93
CA LEU A 397 -21.75 9.30 -6.79
C LEU A 397 -20.43 8.72 -7.30
N ASN A 398 -19.30 9.30 -6.88
CA ASN A 398 -17.96 8.75 -7.09
C ASN A 398 -17.52 7.98 -5.84
N PHE A 399 -17.60 6.66 -5.88
CA PHE A 399 -17.21 5.76 -4.81
C PHE A 399 -15.83 5.18 -5.07
N VAL A 400 -14.92 5.12 -4.10
CA VAL A 400 -13.61 4.48 -4.28
C VAL A 400 -13.58 3.07 -3.72
N VAL A 401 -13.03 2.13 -4.51
CA VAL A 401 -12.76 0.75 -4.09
C VAL A 401 -11.28 0.43 -4.32
N THR A 402 -10.69 -0.26 -3.35
CA THR A 402 -9.33 -0.77 -3.41
C THR A 402 -9.24 -2.10 -2.65
N PRO A 403 -8.44 -3.08 -3.11
CA PRO A 403 -7.82 -3.12 -4.44
C PRO A 403 -8.88 -3.26 -5.55
N GLU A 404 -8.47 -3.23 -6.83
CA GLU A 404 -9.38 -3.47 -7.96
C GLU A 404 -10.07 -4.86 -7.79
N PRO A 405 -11.41 -4.94 -7.93
CA PRO A 405 -12.11 -6.23 -7.91
C PRO A 405 -11.61 -7.17 -9.01
N THR A 406 -11.59 -8.48 -8.74
CA THR A 406 -11.28 -9.49 -9.77
C THR A 406 -12.52 -9.89 -10.57
N ALA A 407 -13.69 -9.73 -9.96
CA ALA A 407 -15.02 -9.90 -10.55
C ALA A 407 -15.97 -8.85 -9.94
N LEU A 408 -17.16 -8.69 -10.53
CA LEU A 408 -18.24 -7.83 -10.04
C LEU A 408 -19.36 -8.63 -9.38
N VAL A 409 -19.25 -9.96 -9.30
CA VAL A 409 -20.18 -10.85 -8.60
C VAL A 409 -19.38 -11.70 -7.61
N ASP A 410 -19.86 -11.77 -6.38
CA ASP A 410 -19.26 -12.46 -5.24
C ASP A 410 -19.62 -13.96 -5.15
N LEU A 411 -19.92 -14.60 -6.28
CA LEU A 411 -20.31 -16.01 -6.36
C LEU A 411 -19.26 -16.98 -5.79
N ALA A 412 -17.97 -16.72 -6.04
CA ALA A 412 -16.88 -17.65 -5.73
C ALA A 412 -15.74 -16.98 -4.94
N THR A 413 -16.00 -15.86 -4.27
CA THR A 413 -14.97 -15.08 -3.59
C THR A 413 -15.50 -14.41 -2.34
N THR A 414 -14.64 -14.29 -1.34
CA THR A 414 -14.91 -13.57 -0.08
C THR A 414 -14.18 -12.24 0.00
N ALA A 415 -13.59 -11.79 -1.13
CA ALA A 415 -12.79 -10.57 -1.18
C ALA A 415 -13.68 -9.34 -0.99
N VAL A 416 -13.40 -8.56 0.06
CA VAL A 416 -14.20 -7.39 0.50
C VAL A 416 -14.43 -6.37 -0.62
N ASN A 417 -13.44 -6.17 -1.49
CA ASN A 417 -13.58 -5.27 -2.64
C ASN A 417 -14.63 -5.73 -3.66
N VAL A 418 -14.86 -7.05 -3.81
CA VAL A 418 -15.94 -7.61 -4.63
C VAL A 418 -17.29 -7.46 -3.89
N LEU A 419 -17.32 -7.74 -2.58
CA LEU A 419 -18.53 -7.58 -1.74
C LEU A 419 -19.06 -6.14 -1.76
N LYS A 420 -18.21 -5.14 -1.98
CA LYS A 420 -18.61 -3.73 -2.11
C LYS A 420 -19.30 -3.40 -3.43
N VAL A 421 -19.02 -4.12 -4.51
CA VAL A 421 -19.53 -3.78 -5.85
C VAL A 421 -20.67 -4.71 -6.30
N SER A 422 -20.68 -5.96 -5.83
CA SER A 422 -21.68 -6.96 -6.23
C SER A 422 -23.12 -6.54 -5.88
N PRO A 423 -23.42 -6.10 -4.64
CA PRO A 423 -24.79 -5.75 -4.23
C PRO A 423 -25.39 -4.52 -4.92
N LYS A 424 -24.59 -3.80 -5.72
CA LYS A 424 -25.08 -2.69 -6.55
C LYS A 424 -25.96 -3.20 -7.69
N VAL A 425 -25.72 -4.43 -8.15
CA VAL A 425 -26.41 -5.07 -9.28
C VAL A 425 -27.22 -6.28 -8.84
N VAL A 426 -26.68 -7.15 -7.99
CA VAL A 426 -27.38 -8.35 -7.48
C VAL A 426 -27.93 -8.12 -6.08
N GLU A 427 -28.92 -8.90 -5.66
CA GLU A 427 -29.56 -8.78 -4.34
C GLU A 427 -29.59 -10.12 -3.61
N GLY A 428 -29.71 -10.07 -2.28
CA GLY A 428 -29.96 -11.23 -1.44
C GLY A 428 -31.45 -11.38 -1.11
N LEU A 429 -31.83 -12.49 -0.47
CA LEU A 429 -33.20 -12.68 0.00
C LEU A 429 -33.59 -11.67 1.08
N LEU A 430 -32.63 -11.30 1.94
CA LEU A 430 -32.83 -10.45 3.10
C LEU A 430 -31.81 -9.31 3.14
N ASP A 431 -32.15 -8.27 3.90
CA ASP A 431 -31.24 -7.25 4.40
C ASP A 431 -31.28 -7.26 5.94
N TYR A 432 -30.49 -6.45 6.64
CA TYR A 432 -30.40 -6.51 8.11
C TYR A 432 -30.33 -5.13 8.75
N ASP A 433 -30.89 -5.01 9.95
CA ASP A 433 -30.66 -3.85 10.82
C ASP A 433 -29.35 -4.00 11.62
N TYR A 434 -28.94 -2.93 12.32
CA TYR A 434 -27.72 -2.93 13.16
C TYR A 434 -27.76 -3.95 14.32
N GLN A 435 -28.92 -4.55 14.60
CA GLN A 435 -29.10 -5.62 15.59
C GLN A 435 -29.09 -7.01 14.95
N PHE A 436 -28.70 -7.10 13.66
CA PHE A 436 -28.61 -8.34 12.90
C PHE A 436 -29.98 -9.00 12.71
N LYS A 437 -31.07 -8.22 12.83
CA LYS A 437 -32.42 -8.72 12.58
C LYS A 437 -32.72 -8.63 11.08
N PRO A 438 -33.26 -9.70 10.50
CA PRO A 438 -33.59 -9.73 9.08
C PRO A 438 -34.69 -8.72 8.72
N ARG A 439 -34.53 -8.10 7.55
CA ARG A 439 -35.45 -7.17 6.89
C ARG A 439 -35.79 -7.70 5.48
N PRO A 440 -37.00 -7.43 4.98
CA PRO A 440 -37.38 -7.82 3.63
C PRO A 440 -36.44 -7.25 2.54
N SER A 441 -36.12 -8.08 1.56
CA SER A 441 -35.45 -7.69 0.30
C SER A 441 -36.17 -8.39 -0.87
N LEU A 442 -35.55 -9.39 -1.52
CA LEU A 442 -36.22 -10.25 -2.50
C LEU A 442 -37.25 -11.17 -1.83
N ALA A 443 -37.07 -11.54 -0.56
CA ALA A 443 -38.11 -12.15 0.25
C ALA A 443 -38.89 -11.08 1.01
N THR A 444 -40.22 -11.13 0.97
CA THR A 444 -41.11 -10.20 1.70
C THR A 444 -41.45 -10.67 3.11
N SER A 445 -41.41 -11.99 3.34
CA SER A 445 -41.61 -12.63 4.64
C SER A 445 -40.94 -14.00 4.67
N TRP A 446 -40.73 -14.53 5.87
CA TRP A 446 -40.15 -15.84 6.10
C TRP A 446 -40.69 -16.47 7.37
N GLU A 447 -40.63 -17.80 7.42
CA GLU A 447 -41.04 -18.61 8.57
C GLU A 447 -39.93 -19.61 8.89
N VAL A 448 -39.68 -19.82 10.19
CA VAL A 448 -38.80 -20.86 10.70
C VAL A 448 -39.66 -21.85 11.46
N ALA A 449 -39.89 -23.02 10.84
CA ALA A 449 -40.79 -24.06 11.32
C ALA A 449 -40.00 -25.30 11.77
N ASP A 450 -40.73 -26.31 12.26
CA ASP A 450 -40.20 -27.64 12.60
C ASP A 450 -38.98 -27.56 13.54
N ASN A 451 -39.11 -26.77 14.62
CA ASN A 451 -38.04 -26.52 15.61
C ASN A 451 -36.73 -26.00 15.00
N GLY A 452 -36.80 -25.24 13.90
CA GLY A 452 -35.63 -24.66 13.25
C GLY A 452 -35.06 -25.50 12.11
N GLU A 453 -35.71 -26.60 11.73
CA GLU A 453 -35.28 -27.48 10.64
C GLU A 453 -35.83 -27.07 9.28
N ARG A 454 -36.79 -26.12 9.23
CA ARG A 454 -37.41 -25.70 7.97
C ARG A 454 -37.51 -24.18 7.87
N TYR A 455 -36.97 -23.62 6.80
CA TYR A 455 -37.05 -22.20 6.47
C TYR A 455 -37.92 -22.01 5.23
N VAL A 456 -39.00 -21.25 5.34
CA VAL A 456 -39.87 -20.92 4.21
C VAL A 456 -39.71 -19.44 3.89
N PHE A 457 -39.39 -19.11 2.65
CA PHE A 457 -39.29 -17.72 2.17
C PHE A 457 -40.38 -17.46 1.13
N HIS A 458 -41.10 -16.35 1.32
CA HIS A 458 -42.05 -15.84 0.34
C HIS A 458 -41.42 -14.69 -0.44
N LEU A 459 -41.30 -14.88 -1.75
CA LEU A 459 -40.60 -13.98 -2.65
C LEU A 459 -41.51 -12.85 -3.14
N ARG A 460 -40.88 -11.71 -3.39
CA ARG A 460 -41.50 -10.54 -3.97
C ARG A 460 -41.99 -10.84 -5.39
N GLN A 461 -43.26 -10.54 -5.63
CA GLN A 461 -43.88 -10.70 -6.94
C GLN A 461 -43.49 -9.58 -7.91
N GLY A 462 -43.46 -9.90 -9.20
CA GLY A 462 -43.28 -8.91 -10.27
C GLY A 462 -41.85 -8.38 -10.43
N VAL A 463 -40.87 -8.95 -9.72
CA VAL A 463 -39.45 -8.62 -9.90
C VAL A 463 -38.96 -9.18 -11.24
N LYS A 464 -38.15 -8.39 -11.94
CA LYS A 464 -37.50 -8.78 -13.19
C LYS A 464 -36.00 -8.65 -13.06
N TRP A 465 -35.30 -9.56 -13.72
CA TRP A 465 -33.90 -9.37 -14.07
C TRP A 465 -33.77 -8.17 -15.01
N GLN A 466 -32.60 -7.52 -14.99
CA GLN A 466 -32.33 -6.35 -15.84
C GLN A 466 -32.37 -6.66 -17.35
N ASP A 467 -32.34 -7.93 -17.76
CA ASP A 467 -32.55 -8.38 -19.14
C ASP A 467 -34.04 -8.65 -19.48
N GLY A 468 -34.95 -8.37 -18.54
CA GLY A 468 -36.40 -8.42 -18.72
C GLY A 468 -37.07 -9.74 -18.31
N LYS A 469 -36.31 -10.80 -18.02
CA LYS A 469 -36.88 -12.09 -17.57
C LYS A 469 -37.42 -12.01 -16.14
N PRO A 470 -38.46 -12.78 -15.79
CA PRO A 470 -38.99 -12.80 -14.41
C PRO A 470 -37.99 -13.43 -13.44
N PHE A 471 -37.88 -12.86 -12.24
CA PHE A 471 -37.22 -13.49 -11.09
C PHE A 471 -38.16 -14.49 -10.41
N THR A 472 -37.67 -15.69 -10.08
CA THR A 472 -38.48 -16.76 -9.47
C THR A 472 -37.71 -17.53 -8.39
N SER A 473 -38.43 -18.36 -7.64
CA SER A 473 -37.89 -19.33 -6.68
C SER A 473 -36.85 -20.29 -7.28
N ALA A 474 -36.95 -20.59 -8.58
CA ALA A 474 -35.97 -21.42 -9.28
C ALA A 474 -34.59 -20.75 -9.36
N ASP A 475 -34.53 -19.42 -9.47
CA ASP A 475 -33.27 -18.67 -9.44
C ASP A 475 -32.60 -18.75 -8.06
N VAL A 476 -33.41 -18.66 -7.00
CA VAL A 476 -32.96 -18.79 -5.61
C VAL A 476 -32.40 -20.19 -5.37
N ALA A 477 -33.17 -21.23 -5.69
CA ALA A 477 -32.75 -22.61 -5.47
C ALA A 477 -31.45 -22.92 -6.24
N TRP A 478 -31.34 -22.48 -7.49
CA TRP A 478 -30.12 -22.65 -8.29
C TRP A 478 -28.92 -21.92 -7.67
N SER A 479 -29.11 -20.66 -7.26
CA SER A 479 -28.05 -19.84 -6.66
C SER A 479 -27.51 -20.47 -5.37
N LEU A 480 -28.41 -20.89 -4.47
CA LEU A 480 -28.04 -21.55 -3.21
C LEU A 480 -27.31 -22.88 -3.45
N GLN A 481 -27.77 -23.68 -4.41
CA GLN A 481 -27.11 -24.93 -4.77
C GLN A 481 -25.71 -24.69 -5.35
N THR A 482 -25.54 -23.67 -6.19
CA THR A 482 -24.24 -23.34 -6.79
C THR A 482 -23.29 -22.75 -5.76
N LEU A 483 -23.75 -21.85 -4.89
CA LEU A 483 -22.93 -21.30 -3.81
C LEU A 483 -22.34 -22.41 -2.94
N ARG A 484 -23.12 -23.44 -2.59
CA ARG A 484 -22.65 -24.61 -1.82
C ARG A 484 -21.49 -25.36 -2.46
N THR A 485 -21.31 -25.27 -3.77
CA THR A 485 -20.25 -25.97 -4.50
C THR A 485 -19.04 -25.09 -4.77
N VAL A 486 -19.23 -23.80 -5.08
CA VAL A 486 -18.13 -22.91 -5.53
C VAL A 486 -17.73 -21.85 -4.52
N HIS A 487 -18.62 -21.42 -3.62
CA HIS A 487 -18.32 -20.35 -2.68
C HIS A 487 -17.54 -20.89 -1.47
N PRO A 488 -16.35 -20.34 -1.14
CA PRO A 488 -15.49 -20.88 -0.08
C PRO A 488 -16.14 -20.99 1.30
N ARG A 489 -17.09 -20.10 1.60
CA ARG A 489 -17.78 -20.03 2.90
C ARG A 489 -19.12 -20.77 2.91
N ALA A 490 -19.84 -20.77 1.79
CA ALA A 490 -21.21 -21.28 1.71
C ALA A 490 -21.30 -22.78 2.01
N LYS A 491 -20.25 -23.55 1.69
CA LYS A 491 -20.19 -24.98 2.04
C LYS A 491 -20.38 -25.22 3.55
N THR A 492 -19.80 -24.36 4.39
CA THR A 492 -19.96 -24.43 5.85
C THR A 492 -21.29 -23.83 6.28
N THR A 493 -21.65 -22.65 5.77
CA THR A 493 -22.89 -21.94 6.10
C THR A 493 -24.14 -22.80 5.84
N PHE A 494 -24.16 -23.54 4.73
CA PHE A 494 -25.29 -24.38 4.31
C PHE A 494 -25.02 -25.87 4.52
N ALA A 495 -24.10 -26.24 5.43
CA ALA A 495 -23.72 -27.64 5.67
C ALA A 495 -24.89 -28.52 6.10
N ASN A 496 -25.83 -27.95 6.88
CA ASN A 496 -27.02 -28.65 7.33
C ASN A 496 -28.16 -28.68 6.31
N VAL A 497 -28.07 -27.98 5.16
CA VAL A 497 -29.15 -27.98 4.16
C VAL A 497 -29.25 -29.33 3.46
N SER A 498 -30.38 -30.03 3.65
CA SER A 498 -30.67 -31.33 3.03
C SER A 498 -31.45 -31.17 1.72
N ALA A 499 -32.37 -30.22 1.64
CA ALA A 499 -33.18 -29.97 0.43
C ALA A 499 -33.49 -28.48 0.27
N ILE A 500 -33.70 -28.07 -1.00
CA ILE A 500 -34.19 -26.73 -1.36
C ILE A 500 -35.30 -26.94 -2.41
N ASP A 501 -36.55 -26.76 -1.99
CA ASP A 501 -37.73 -26.97 -2.81
C ASP A 501 -38.34 -25.64 -3.27
N THR A 502 -39.00 -25.68 -4.42
CA THR A 502 -39.66 -24.53 -5.05
C THR A 502 -41.10 -24.91 -5.41
N PRO A 503 -42.00 -25.03 -4.41
CA PRO A 503 -43.35 -25.54 -4.63
C PRO A 503 -44.17 -24.68 -5.59
N ASP A 504 -43.83 -23.40 -5.72
CA ASP A 504 -44.34 -22.47 -6.72
C ASP A 504 -43.26 -21.43 -7.08
N ALA A 505 -43.55 -20.54 -8.03
CA ALA A 505 -42.59 -19.55 -8.55
C ALA A 505 -42.13 -18.50 -7.51
N SER A 506 -42.77 -18.43 -6.35
CA SER A 506 -42.57 -17.40 -5.33
C SER A 506 -42.37 -17.93 -3.92
N THR A 507 -42.24 -19.24 -3.76
CA THR A 507 -41.97 -19.86 -2.47
C THR A 507 -40.70 -20.69 -2.57
N VAL A 508 -39.80 -20.49 -1.60
CA VAL A 508 -38.58 -21.31 -1.44
C VAL A 508 -38.64 -21.97 -0.08
N VAL A 509 -38.48 -23.29 -0.04
CA VAL A 509 -38.44 -24.07 1.20
C VAL A 509 -37.06 -24.68 1.34
N ILE A 510 -36.34 -24.32 2.39
CA ILE A 510 -35.04 -24.89 2.73
C ILE A 510 -35.23 -25.83 3.91
N THR A 511 -34.93 -27.11 3.70
CA THR A 511 -34.99 -28.15 4.73
C THR A 511 -33.58 -28.43 5.24
N LEU A 512 -33.44 -28.54 6.56
CA LEU A 512 -32.18 -28.81 7.24
C LEU A 512 -32.20 -30.21 7.86
N ALA A 513 -31.03 -30.84 7.94
CA ALA A 513 -30.82 -32.09 8.65
C ALA A 513 -30.73 -31.90 10.18
N LYS A 514 -30.40 -30.67 10.62
CA LYS A 514 -30.34 -30.24 12.02
C LYS A 514 -30.64 -28.73 12.07
N PRO A 515 -31.20 -28.22 13.18
CA PRO A 515 -31.41 -26.79 13.35
C PRO A 515 -30.10 -25.98 13.15
N ALA A 516 -30.21 -24.86 12.46
CA ALA A 516 -29.10 -23.94 12.21
C ALA A 516 -29.59 -22.48 12.34
N PRO A 517 -29.83 -21.97 13.57
CA PRO A 517 -30.45 -20.66 13.80
C PRO A 517 -29.65 -19.49 13.23
N TYR A 518 -28.33 -19.66 13.05
CA TYR A 518 -27.48 -18.66 12.39
C TYR A 518 -27.80 -18.47 10.90
N LEU A 519 -28.45 -19.43 10.25
CA LEU A 519 -28.69 -19.43 8.81
C LEU A 519 -29.53 -18.22 8.36
N ILE A 520 -30.46 -17.75 9.21
CA ILE A 520 -31.29 -16.58 8.90
C ILE A 520 -30.46 -15.30 8.67
N ARG A 521 -29.21 -15.24 9.16
CA ARG A 521 -28.31 -14.09 9.01
C ARG A 521 -27.39 -14.18 7.79
N ALA A 522 -27.51 -15.23 6.98
CA ALA A 522 -26.61 -15.48 5.85
C ALA A 522 -27.13 -14.94 4.50
N PHE A 523 -28.32 -14.35 4.44
CA PHE A 523 -29.04 -14.09 3.19
C PHE A 523 -28.90 -12.65 2.66
N SER A 524 -27.88 -11.91 3.11
CA SER A 524 -27.52 -10.61 2.51
C SER A 524 -26.94 -10.83 1.12
N ALA A 525 -27.02 -9.81 0.26
CA ALA A 525 -26.44 -9.86 -1.08
C ALA A 525 -24.92 -10.08 -1.05
N SER A 526 -24.23 -9.56 -0.03
CA SER A 526 -22.78 -9.64 0.20
C SER A 526 -22.30 -11.02 0.70
N GLU A 527 -23.22 -11.91 1.07
CA GLU A 527 -22.92 -13.27 1.55
C GLU A 527 -23.53 -14.35 0.64
N THR A 528 -24.79 -14.15 0.24
CA THR A 528 -25.58 -15.08 -0.57
C THR A 528 -26.26 -14.30 -1.72
N PRO A 529 -25.51 -13.91 -2.76
CA PRO A 529 -26.09 -13.23 -3.92
C PRO A 529 -27.02 -14.15 -4.70
N ILE A 530 -28.20 -13.64 -5.09
CA ILE A 530 -29.11 -14.34 -5.99
C ILE A 530 -28.80 -13.95 -7.44
N LEU A 531 -28.61 -14.96 -8.28
CA LEU A 531 -28.12 -14.82 -9.65
C LEU A 531 -29.15 -15.34 -10.67
N PRO A 532 -29.14 -14.80 -11.91
CA PRO A 532 -30.05 -15.22 -12.96
C PRO A 532 -29.71 -16.62 -13.45
N LYS A 533 -30.49 -17.62 -13.04
CA LYS A 533 -30.25 -19.04 -13.39
C LYS A 533 -30.03 -19.21 -14.89
N HIS A 534 -30.83 -18.54 -15.71
CA HIS A 534 -30.79 -18.66 -17.17
C HIS A 534 -29.51 -18.15 -17.85
N LEU A 535 -28.66 -17.38 -17.16
CA LEU A 535 -27.36 -16.94 -17.68
C LEU A 535 -26.20 -17.86 -17.28
N TYR A 536 -26.42 -18.71 -16.28
CA TYR A 536 -25.36 -19.53 -15.67
C TYR A 536 -25.58 -21.03 -15.82
N GLU A 537 -26.82 -21.52 -15.81
CA GLU A 537 -27.12 -22.95 -15.94
C GLU A 537 -26.55 -23.53 -17.24
N GLY A 538 -25.90 -24.69 -17.12
CA GLY A 538 -25.25 -25.38 -18.24
C GLY A 538 -23.93 -24.75 -18.71
N ARG A 539 -23.39 -23.76 -17.99
CA ARG A 539 -22.12 -23.09 -18.29
C ARG A 539 -21.14 -23.23 -17.13
N ASP A 540 -19.86 -23.01 -17.39
CA ASP A 540 -18.89 -22.86 -16.32
C ASP A 540 -19.15 -21.55 -15.57
N VAL A 541 -19.57 -21.69 -14.31
CA VAL A 541 -19.97 -20.56 -13.45
C VAL A 541 -18.78 -19.69 -13.05
N LEU A 542 -17.56 -20.23 -13.03
CA LEU A 542 -16.36 -19.50 -12.61
C LEU A 542 -15.86 -18.57 -13.72
N SER A 543 -15.87 -19.03 -14.96
CA SER A 543 -15.45 -18.26 -16.13
C SER A 543 -16.57 -17.47 -16.82
N ASN A 544 -17.79 -17.50 -16.29
CA ASN A 544 -18.95 -16.86 -16.90
C ASN A 544 -18.73 -15.33 -17.09
N PRO A 545 -18.91 -14.79 -18.31
CA PRO A 545 -18.79 -13.35 -18.58
C PRO A 545 -19.68 -12.47 -17.70
N ALA A 546 -20.83 -12.99 -17.25
CA ALA A 546 -21.73 -12.28 -16.33
C ALA A 546 -21.06 -11.94 -14.99
N ASN A 547 -19.97 -12.62 -14.62
CA ASN A 547 -19.17 -12.26 -13.43
C ASN A 547 -18.46 -10.91 -13.58
N ASN A 548 -18.25 -10.42 -14.81
CA ASN A 548 -17.59 -9.12 -15.10
C ASN A 548 -18.53 -8.11 -15.78
N ALA A 549 -19.70 -8.55 -16.24
CA ALA A 549 -20.76 -7.72 -16.79
C ALA A 549 -22.12 -8.19 -16.22
N PRO A 550 -22.37 -7.95 -14.92
CA PRO A 550 -23.48 -8.57 -14.21
C PRO A 550 -24.84 -8.08 -14.67
N VAL A 551 -25.79 -9.01 -14.68
CA VAL A 551 -27.23 -8.77 -14.80
C VAL A 551 -27.84 -9.21 -13.49
N GLY A 552 -28.55 -8.31 -12.83
CA GLY A 552 -29.18 -8.59 -11.53
C GLY A 552 -30.60 -8.06 -11.42
N THR A 553 -31.14 -8.04 -10.20
CA THR A 553 -32.43 -7.43 -9.87
C THR A 553 -32.28 -6.06 -9.20
N GLY A 554 -31.04 -5.68 -8.85
CA GLY A 554 -30.71 -4.56 -7.98
C GLY A 554 -30.90 -3.16 -8.58
N PRO A 555 -30.59 -2.13 -7.78
CA PRO A 555 -30.90 -0.74 -8.09
C PRO A 555 -30.07 -0.14 -9.23
N PHE A 556 -28.89 -0.70 -9.53
CA PHE A 556 -28.04 -0.20 -10.61
C PHE A 556 -27.80 -1.26 -11.69
N ARG A 557 -27.71 -0.81 -12.94
CA ARG A 557 -27.32 -1.59 -14.12
C ARG A 557 -25.86 -1.34 -14.45
N PHE A 558 -25.12 -2.42 -14.72
CA PHE A 558 -23.75 -2.33 -15.21
C PHE A 558 -23.71 -1.67 -16.61
N VAL A 559 -22.75 -0.77 -16.84
CA VAL A 559 -22.48 -0.17 -18.15
C VAL A 559 -21.15 -0.66 -18.70
N LYS A 560 -20.05 -0.42 -18.00
CA LYS A 560 -18.70 -0.82 -18.43
C LYS A 560 -17.72 -0.85 -17.27
N TRP A 561 -16.60 -1.55 -17.48
CA TRP A 561 -15.46 -1.58 -16.59
C TRP A 561 -14.18 -1.23 -17.35
N VAL A 562 -13.58 -0.09 -17.04
CA VAL A 562 -12.26 0.31 -17.54
C VAL A 562 -11.23 -0.15 -16.51
N ARG A 563 -10.50 -1.22 -16.83
CA ARG A 563 -9.53 -1.86 -15.92
C ARG A 563 -8.46 -0.87 -15.46
N GLY A 564 -8.11 -0.95 -14.18
CA GLY A 564 -7.18 -0.02 -13.52
C GLY A 564 -7.71 1.40 -13.31
N SER A 565 -8.98 1.67 -13.66
CA SER A 565 -9.54 3.03 -13.62
C SER A 565 -10.90 3.12 -12.92
N TYR A 566 -11.98 2.66 -13.55
CA TYR A 566 -13.33 2.74 -12.93
C TYR A 566 -14.32 1.71 -13.48
N ILE A 567 -15.35 1.43 -12.69
CA ILE A 567 -16.56 0.71 -13.08
C ILE A 567 -17.72 1.71 -13.10
N GLU A 568 -18.51 1.66 -14.17
CA GLU A 568 -19.65 2.55 -14.39
C GLU A 568 -20.96 1.80 -14.28
N TYR A 569 -21.85 2.33 -13.46
CA TYR A 569 -23.23 1.88 -13.34
C TYR A 569 -24.19 3.06 -13.53
N VAL A 570 -25.38 2.74 -14.04
CA VAL A 570 -26.50 3.67 -14.17
C VAL A 570 -27.70 3.15 -13.40
N ARG A 571 -28.63 4.03 -13.06
CA ARG A 571 -29.89 3.64 -12.43
C ARG A 571 -30.61 2.53 -13.22
N ASN A 572 -31.19 1.57 -12.49
CA ASN A 572 -32.19 0.65 -13.00
C ASN A 572 -33.59 1.29 -12.91
N ASP A 573 -34.08 1.89 -14.00
CA ASP A 573 -35.42 2.52 -13.99
C ASP A 573 -36.57 1.51 -13.80
N ASP A 574 -36.31 0.22 -14.06
CA ASP A 574 -37.25 -0.88 -13.84
C ASP A 574 -37.15 -1.51 -12.45
N TYR A 575 -36.34 -0.94 -11.53
CA TYR A 575 -36.17 -1.47 -10.18
C TYR A 575 -37.53 -1.66 -9.49
N TRP A 576 -37.63 -2.73 -8.70
CA TRP A 576 -38.89 -3.15 -8.09
C TRP A 576 -39.30 -2.20 -6.95
N ASP A 577 -38.34 -1.58 -6.25
CA ASP A 577 -38.60 -0.56 -5.23
C ASP A 577 -38.79 0.80 -5.92
N LYS A 578 -40.06 1.13 -6.21
CA LYS A 578 -40.39 2.29 -7.05
C LYS A 578 -39.94 3.61 -6.41
N GLY A 579 -39.29 4.43 -7.22
CA GLY A 579 -38.70 5.70 -6.80
C GLY A 579 -37.20 5.61 -6.45
N LYS A 580 -36.64 4.39 -6.40
CA LYS A 580 -35.21 4.14 -6.13
C LYS A 580 -34.49 3.52 -7.33
N PRO A 581 -33.14 3.57 -7.36
CA PRO A 581 -32.27 4.40 -6.51
C PRO A 581 -32.48 5.91 -6.75
N TYR A 582 -32.10 6.72 -5.77
CA TYR A 582 -32.16 8.18 -5.91
C TYR A 582 -31.10 8.70 -6.89
N LEU A 583 -29.92 8.09 -6.95
CA LEU A 583 -28.83 8.48 -7.85
C LEU A 583 -29.16 8.19 -9.33
N ASP A 584 -28.61 8.99 -10.25
CA ASP A 584 -28.62 8.68 -11.69
C ASP A 584 -27.50 7.70 -12.06
N LYS A 585 -26.33 7.89 -11.43
CA LYS A 585 -25.09 7.23 -11.82
C LYS A 585 -24.22 6.91 -10.61
N LEU A 586 -23.54 5.77 -10.67
CA LEU A 586 -22.51 5.36 -9.73
C LEU A 586 -21.21 5.10 -10.50
N ILE A 587 -20.15 5.82 -10.16
CA ILE A 587 -18.80 5.59 -10.66
C ILE A 587 -17.96 5.00 -9.54
N VAL A 588 -17.54 3.76 -9.69
CA VAL A 588 -16.64 3.10 -8.73
C VAL A 588 -15.20 3.26 -9.23
N LYS A 589 -14.43 4.16 -8.63
CA LYS A 589 -13.04 4.44 -8.98
C LYS A 589 -12.08 3.47 -8.29
N VAL A 590 -11.03 3.09 -9.01
CA VAL A 590 -9.91 2.30 -8.50
C VAL A 590 -8.72 3.23 -8.31
N ILE A 591 -8.32 3.46 -7.06
CA ILE A 591 -7.17 4.30 -6.71
C ILE A 591 -6.31 3.50 -5.72
N ALA A 592 -5.16 3.00 -6.16
CA ALA A 592 -4.32 2.11 -5.35
C ALA A 592 -3.62 2.84 -4.20
N ASP A 593 -3.11 4.06 -4.45
CA ASP A 593 -2.36 4.83 -3.46
C ASP A 593 -3.28 5.47 -2.40
N PRO A 594 -3.07 5.19 -1.09
CA PRO A 594 -3.89 5.73 -0.01
C PRO A 594 -3.79 7.25 0.15
N ALA A 595 -2.65 7.87 -0.16
CA ALA A 595 -2.49 9.33 -0.07
C ALA A 595 -3.26 10.04 -1.21
N ALA A 596 -3.24 9.47 -2.42
CA ALA A 596 -4.03 9.94 -3.55
C ALA A 596 -5.54 9.83 -3.27
N ARG A 597 -5.99 8.78 -2.56
CA ARG A 597 -7.39 8.70 -2.09
C ARG A 597 -7.73 9.81 -1.11
N ALA A 598 -6.85 10.15 -0.18
CA ALA A 598 -7.07 11.27 0.75
C ALA A 598 -7.22 12.59 -0.03
N VAL A 599 -6.32 12.88 -0.97
CA VAL A 599 -6.40 14.09 -1.82
C VAL A 599 -7.67 14.10 -2.67
N ALA A 600 -8.08 12.95 -3.22
CA ALA A 600 -9.28 12.83 -4.04
C ALA A 600 -10.57 13.08 -3.25
N LEU A 601 -10.60 12.70 -1.97
CA LEU A 601 -11.70 13.01 -1.05
C LEU A 601 -11.72 14.51 -0.72
N GLU A 602 -10.57 15.11 -0.41
CA GLU A 602 -10.47 16.55 -0.06
C GLU A 602 -10.87 17.47 -1.22
N ASN A 603 -10.48 17.13 -2.44
CA ASN A 603 -10.80 17.92 -3.63
C ASN A 603 -12.18 17.62 -4.24
N GLY A 604 -12.91 16.64 -3.69
CA GLY A 604 -14.25 16.26 -4.15
C GLY A 604 -14.29 15.47 -5.45
N SER A 605 -13.15 14.95 -5.94
CA SER A 605 -13.15 14.02 -7.08
C SER A 605 -13.59 12.61 -6.69
N VAL A 606 -13.56 12.27 -5.39
CA VAL A 606 -14.19 11.09 -4.80
C VAL A 606 -15.13 11.57 -3.70
N ASP A 607 -16.35 11.04 -3.69
CA ASP A 607 -17.39 11.43 -2.75
C ASP A 607 -17.47 10.49 -1.53
N LEU A 608 -17.06 9.23 -1.69
CA LEU A 608 -17.20 8.19 -0.67
C LEU A 608 -16.05 7.19 -0.78
N GLY A 609 -15.41 6.88 0.35
CA GLY A 609 -14.44 5.79 0.47
C GLY A 609 -14.66 4.99 1.75
N ALA A 610 -14.49 3.67 1.67
CA ALA A 610 -14.75 2.72 2.76
C ALA A 610 -13.52 1.85 3.08
N ASP A 611 -13.63 1.03 4.12
CA ASP A 611 -12.59 0.12 4.63
C ASP A 611 -11.29 0.82 5.01
N THR A 612 -11.40 1.98 5.66
CA THR A 612 -10.25 2.84 5.99
C THR A 612 -9.50 3.22 4.70
N PRO A 613 -10.14 4.03 3.82
CA PRO A 613 -9.62 4.31 2.49
C PRO A 613 -8.33 5.14 2.52
N VAL A 614 -7.94 5.70 3.65
CA VAL A 614 -6.79 6.63 3.78
C VAL A 614 -5.88 6.16 4.90
N PRO A 615 -4.61 6.62 4.98
CA PRO A 615 -3.76 6.34 6.11
C PRO A 615 -4.43 6.81 7.42
N LEU A 616 -4.39 5.99 8.47
CA LEU A 616 -5.00 6.34 9.76
C LEU A 616 -4.47 7.67 10.34
N ALA A 617 -3.20 7.99 10.06
CA ALA A 617 -2.57 9.24 10.47
C ALA A 617 -3.22 10.49 9.84
N ASP A 618 -3.86 10.36 8.67
CA ASP A 618 -4.52 11.46 7.97
C ASP A 618 -5.93 11.72 8.49
N LEU A 619 -6.55 10.79 9.23
CA LEU A 619 -7.95 10.90 9.63
C LEU A 619 -8.21 12.10 10.54
N ALA A 620 -7.25 12.50 11.38
CA ALA A 620 -7.39 13.69 12.22
C ALA A 620 -7.51 14.97 11.37
N ARG A 621 -6.71 15.07 10.31
CA ARG A 621 -6.75 16.17 9.34
C ARG A 621 -8.03 16.15 8.51
N LEU A 622 -8.41 15.00 7.95
CA LEU A 622 -9.62 14.89 7.12
C LEU A 622 -10.90 15.12 7.91
N LYS A 623 -10.95 14.72 9.19
CA LYS A 623 -12.07 15.00 10.08
C LYS A 623 -12.25 16.50 10.35
N ALA A 624 -11.18 17.30 10.24
CA ALA A 624 -11.22 18.73 10.42
C ALA A 624 -11.71 19.49 9.17
N ASP A 625 -11.75 18.85 8.00
CA ASP A 625 -12.33 19.46 6.79
C ASP A 625 -13.86 19.54 6.93
N PRO A 626 -14.46 20.75 6.83
CA PRO A 626 -15.91 20.92 6.97
C PRO A 626 -16.72 20.23 5.88
N LYS A 627 -16.13 19.87 4.74
CA LYS A 627 -16.80 19.15 3.63
C LYS A 627 -16.87 17.65 3.87
N LEU A 628 -16.00 17.12 4.73
CA LEU A 628 -15.86 15.68 4.95
C LEU A 628 -16.50 15.23 6.27
N GLY A 629 -16.97 13.99 6.24
CA GLY A 629 -17.46 13.25 7.37
C GLY A 629 -16.66 11.95 7.54
N ILE A 630 -16.66 11.45 8.78
CA ILE A 630 -16.07 10.19 9.18
C ILE A 630 -17.19 9.33 9.78
N GLU A 631 -17.33 8.10 9.32
CA GLU A 631 -18.31 7.13 9.81
C GLU A 631 -17.60 5.81 10.13
N THR A 632 -17.99 5.17 11.25
CA THR A 632 -17.38 3.92 11.72
C THR A 632 -18.38 2.76 11.79
N ARG A 633 -19.67 3.01 11.51
CA ARG A 633 -20.72 2.00 11.40
C ARG A 633 -20.74 1.34 10.02
N GLY A 634 -21.48 0.26 9.88
CA GLY A 634 -21.67 -0.47 8.63
C GLY A 634 -20.50 -1.38 8.26
N TYR A 635 -19.85 -1.90 9.29
CA TYR A 635 -18.80 -2.90 9.19
C TYR A 635 -19.09 -4.09 10.12
N GLU A 636 -20.26 -4.16 10.74
CA GLU A 636 -20.56 -5.11 11.81
C GLU A 636 -20.54 -6.57 11.32
N PHE A 637 -20.84 -6.83 10.04
CA PHE A 637 -20.68 -8.16 9.42
C PHE A 637 -19.24 -8.50 9.03
N GLN A 638 -18.38 -7.49 8.88
CA GLN A 638 -16.99 -7.65 8.45
C GLN A 638 -15.99 -7.58 9.61
N ALA A 639 -16.32 -6.82 10.65
CA ALA A 639 -15.42 -6.50 11.74
C ALA A 639 -15.03 -7.75 12.55
N GLY A 640 -13.90 -7.62 13.22
CA GLY A 640 -13.20 -8.76 13.80
C GLY A 640 -12.21 -8.35 14.86
N VAL A 641 -11.32 -9.28 15.18
CA VAL A 641 -10.32 -9.12 16.25
C VAL A 641 -8.94 -9.38 15.68
N ALA A 642 -8.02 -8.44 15.90
CA ALA A 642 -6.59 -8.63 15.71
C ALA A 642 -6.05 -9.45 16.89
N ARG A 643 -5.35 -10.53 16.59
CA ARG A 643 -4.90 -11.56 17.54
C ARG A 643 -3.45 -11.92 17.30
N MET A 644 -2.81 -12.39 18.36
CA MET A 644 -1.51 -13.05 18.31
C MET A 644 -1.71 -14.55 18.57
N GLU A 645 -1.63 -15.34 17.52
CA GLU A 645 -1.85 -16.78 17.49
C GLU A 645 -0.60 -17.53 17.92
N PHE A 646 -0.68 -18.33 18.99
CA PHE A 646 0.46 -19.11 19.51
C PHE A 646 0.54 -20.48 18.87
N ASN A 647 1.73 -20.94 18.48
CA ASN A 647 1.95 -22.34 18.18
C ASN A 647 2.06 -23.15 19.48
N LEU A 648 1.05 -23.96 19.82
CA LEU A 648 1.06 -24.78 21.04
C LEU A 648 1.89 -26.07 20.91
N ASP A 649 2.42 -26.37 19.71
CA ASP A 649 3.42 -27.43 19.49
C ASP A 649 4.82 -26.99 19.96
N GLN A 650 5.03 -25.68 20.07
CA GLN A 650 6.29 -25.08 20.49
C GLN A 650 6.52 -25.33 22.00
N PRO A 651 7.63 -25.95 22.43
CA PRO A 651 7.82 -26.40 23.81
C PRO A 651 7.66 -25.32 24.90
N VAL A 652 8.17 -24.11 24.66
CA VAL A 652 8.09 -22.95 25.56
C VAL A 652 6.67 -22.39 25.60
N LEU A 653 6.01 -22.26 24.45
CA LEU A 653 4.66 -21.72 24.36
C LEU A 653 3.57 -22.72 24.74
N LYS A 654 3.87 -24.02 24.78
CA LYS A 654 2.99 -25.06 25.34
C LYS A 654 2.71 -24.84 26.83
N ASN A 655 3.65 -24.25 27.56
CA ASN A 655 3.48 -23.90 28.97
C ASN A 655 2.53 -22.70 29.13
N LEU A 656 1.37 -22.93 29.77
CA LEU A 656 0.37 -21.90 30.00
C LEU A 656 0.93 -20.69 30.77
N LYS A 657 1.80 -20.88 31.77
CA LYS A 657 2.39 -19.77 32.54
C LYS A 657 3.19 -18.82 31.66
N VAL A 658 3.88 -19.34 30.63
CA VAL A 658 4.60 -18.50 29.66
C VAL A 658 3.62 -17.66 28.83
N ARG A 659 2.52 -18.26 28.35
CA ARG A 659 1.49 -17.52 27.61
C ARG A 659 0.81 -16.46 28.48
N GLN A 660 0.56 -16.76 29.76
CA GLN A 660 0.04 -15.80 30.74
C GLN A 660 1.00 -14.64 31.01
N ALA A 661 2.30 -14.92 31.08
CA ALA A 661 3.33 -13.89 31.19
C ALA A 661 3.37 -12.99 29.97
N ILE A 662 3.35 -13.57 28.77
CA ILE A 662 3.25 -12.83 27.50
C ILE A 662 1.99 -11.96 27.50
N ALA A 663 0.83 -12.52 27.85
CA ALA A 663 -0.44 -11.80 27.92
C ALA A 663 -0.39 -10.60 28.88
N SER A 664 0.32 -10.73 30.00
CA SER A 664 0.50 -9.65 31.00
C SER A 664 1.58 -8.64 30.60
N ALA A 665 2.48 -8.98 29.67
CA ALA A 665 3.51 -8.07 29.16
C ALA A 665 3.03 -7.16 28.02
N ILE A 666 1.88 -7.48 27.41
CA ILE A 666 1.31 -6.73 26.28
C ILE A 666 0.26 -5.73 26.77
N ASP A 667 0.51 -4.44 26.53
CA ASP A 667 -0.44 -3.36 26.76
C ASP A 667 -1.29 -3.10 25.50
N ARG A 668 -2.55 -3.54 25.55
CA ARG A 668 -3.52 -3.34 24.46
C ARG A 668 -3.84 -1.88 24.19
N GLU A 669 -3.74 -1.00 25.19
CA GLU A 669 -3.98 0.43 25.01
C GLU A 669 -2.86 1.09 24.20
N VAL A 670 -1.62 0.60 24.30
CA VAL A 670 -0.52 1.06 23.44
C VAL A 670 -0.81 0.67 21.98
N ILE A 671 -1.22 -0.58 21.74
CA ILE A 671 -1.60 -1.02 20.38
C ILE A 671 -2.74 -0.13 19.85
N ARG A 672 -3.79 0.07 20.64
CA ARG A 672 -4.93 0.91 20.28
C ARG A 672 -4.52 2.35 19.92
N LYS A 673 -3.72 3.00 20.76
CA LYS A 673 -3.37 4.42 20.61
C LYS A 673 -2.27 4.67 19.59
N VAL A 674 -1.22 3.84 19.57
CA VAL A 674 0.01 4.07 18.81
C VAL A 674 0.00 3.36 17.46
N VAL A 675 -0.51 2.12 17.40
CA VAL A 675 -0.57 1.36 16.15
C VAL A 675 -1.83 1.73 15.36
N TYR A 676 -2.98 1.79 16.04
CA TYR A 676 -4.29 2.05 15.42
C TYR A 676 -4.75 3.51 15.50
N TYR A 677 -3.94 4.44 16.03
CA TYR A 677 -4.30 5.87 16.14
C TYR A 677 -5.63 6.13 16.86
N GLY A 678 -6.03 5.25 17.77
CA GLY A 678 -7.32 5.30 18.48
C GLY A 678 -8.49 4.64 17.73
N TYR A 679 -8.35 4.26 16.47
CA TYR A 679 -9.36 3.60 15.64
C TYR A 679 -9.39 2.07 15.86
N ALA A 680 -9.45 1.69 17.12
CA ALA A 680 -9.69 0.32 17.55
C ALA A 680 -10.25 0.33 18.97
N THR A 681 -10.86 -0.78 19.38
CA THR A 681 -11.24 -1.03 20.78
C THR A 681 -10.28 -2.06 21.35
N ALA A 682 -9.62 -1.78 22.48
CA ALA A 682 -8.87 -2.80 23.20
C ALA A 682 -9.83 -3.88 23.69
N SER A 683 -9.61 -5.13 23.30
CA SER A 683 -10.48 -6.25 23.65
C SER A 683 -9.64 -7.51 23.86
N ALA A 684 -9.94 -8.22 24.95
CA ALA A 684 -9.40 -9.55 25.19
C ALA A 684 -10.32 -10.67 24.69
N SER A 685 -11.54 -10.33 24.28
CA SER A 685 -12.48 -11.31 23.74
C SER A 685 -12.14 -11.64 22.29
N PRO A 686 -12.35 -12.90 21.85
CA PRO A 686 -12.33 -13.27 20.44
C PRO A 686 -13.54 -12.71 19.65
N LEU A 687 -14.54 -12.17 20.36
CA LEU A 687 -15.68 -11.47 19.77
C LEU A 687 -15.49 -9.96 19.87
N MET A 688 -15.86 -9.26 18.80
CA MET A 688 -15.85 -7.80 18.74
C MET A 688 -16.95 -7.21 19.65
N PRO A 689 -16.75 -6.02 20.24
CA PRO A 689 -17.73 -5.37 21.12
C PRO A 689 -19.14 -5.15 20.53
N GLY A 690 -19.28 -5.11 19.20
CA GLY A 690 -20.57 -4.97 18.51
C GLY A 690 -21.31 -6.29 18.25
N ASN A 691 -20.71 -7.45 18.56
CA ASN A 691 -21.35 -8.74 18.35
C ASN A 691 -22.42 -8.99 19.44
N PRO A 692 -23.63 -9.48 19.11
CA PRO A 692 -24.69 -9.74 20.09
C PRO A 692 -24.33 -10.74 21.22
N TYR A 693 -23.27 -11.53 21.02
CA TYR A 693 -22.77 -12.53 21.95
C TYR A 693 -21.50 -12.11 22.71
N TYR A 694 -21.03 -10.88 22.51
CA TYR A 694 -19.84 -10.35 23.17
C TYR A 694 -19.99 -10.35 24.71
N ASP A 695 -19.00 -10.92 25.41
CA ASP A 695 -18.86 -10.81 26.86
C ASP A 695 -17.79 -9.73 27.18
N PRO A 696 -18.17 -8.59 27.80
CA PRO A 696 -17.24 -7.52 28.16
C PRO A 696 -16.40 -7.85 29.41
N ALA A 697 -16.51 -9.06 29.97
CA ALA A 697 -15.74 -9.47 31.12
C ALA A 697 -14.23 -9.16 30.95
N PRO A 698 -13.57 -8.57 31.96
CA PRO A 698 -12.18 -8.18 31.85
C PRO A 698 -11.27 -9.41 31.72
N THR A 699 -10.14 -9.22 31.04
CA THR A 699 -9.08 -10.23 30.99
C THR A 699 -8.52 -10.50 32.40
N PRO A 700 -8.23 -11.77 32.75
CA PRO A 700 -7.52 -12.11 33.98
C PRO A 700 -6.01 -11.73 33.93
N TYR A 701 -5.54 -11.26 32.78
CA TYR A 701 -4.15 -10.86 32.50
C TYR A 701 -4.09 -9.36 32.18
N PRO A 702 -4.15 -8.48 33.20
CA PRO A 702 -3.89 -7.06 33.02
C PRO A 702 -2.43 -6.82 32.63
N PHE A 703 -2.15 -5.64 32.05
CA PHE A 703 -0.76 -5.24 31.78
C PHE A 703 0.00 -5.05 33.10
N ASP A 704 0.95 -5.95 33.36
CA ASP A 704 1.75 -6.01 34.58
C ASP A 704 3.06 -6.74 34.30
N LEU A 705 4.14 -5.98 34.20
CA LEU A 705 5.48 -6.51 33.96
C LEU A 705 6.05 -7.27 35.16
N ALA A 706 5.69 -6.91 36.39
CA ALA A 706 6.17 -7.60 37.57
C ALA A 706 5.57 -9.01 37.62
N ARG A 707 4.26 -9.11 37.39
CA ARG A 707 3.56 -10.40 37.25
C ARG A 707 4.10 -11.21 36.08
N ALA A 708 4.37 -10.58 34.94
CA ALA A 708 4.95 -11.27 33.79
C ALA A 708 6.34 -11.87 34.10
N ASN A 709 7.22 -11.13 34.77
CA ASN A 709 8.52 -11.66 35.19
C ASN A 709 8.37 -12.82 36.19
N ALA A 710 7.51 -12.67 37.20
CA ALA A 710 7.28 -13.72 38.20
C ALA A 710 6.75 -15.01 37.57
N LEU A 711 5.79 -14.92 36.64
CA LEU A 711 5.26 -16.06 35.90
C LEU A 711 6.32 -16.77 35.05
N LEU A 712 7.27 -16.02 34.47
CA LEU A 712 8.39 -16.61 33.72
C LEU A 712 9.40 -17.31 34.62
N ASP A 713 9.68 -16.74 35.81
CA ASP A 713 10.53 -17.39 36.82
C ASP A 713 9.89 -18.69 37.32
N GLU A 714 8.60 -18.65 37.67
CA GLU A 714 7.82 -19.83 38.09
C GLU A 714 7.68 -20.89 36.98
N ALA A 715 7.70 -20.48 35.71
CA ALA A 715 7.67 -21.37 34.57
C ALA A 715 9.01 -22.06 34.31
N GLY A 716 10.05 -21.75 35.09
CA GLY A 716 11.39 -22.33 34.96
C GLY A 716 12.30 -21.60 33.96
N TYR A 717 11.99 -20.35 33.60
CA TYR A 717 12.77 -19.56 32.66
C TYR A 717 13.37 -18.30 33.30
N PRO A 718 14.15 -18.38 34.40
CA PRO A 718 14.76 -17.20 35.03
C PRO A 718 15.65 -16.43 34.06
N ARG A 719 15.87 -15.13 34.33
CA ARG A 719 16.82 -14.34 33.51
C ARG A 719 18.23 -14.92 33.63
N ARG A 720 18.90 -14.99 32.48
CA ARG A 720 20.33 -15.27 32.35
C ARG A 720 21.15 -14.02 32.68
N ALA A 721 22.47 -14.19 32.77
CA ALA A 721 23.41 -13.11 33.07
C ALA A 721 23.36 -11.95 32.05
N ASP A 722 23.00 -12.23 30.79
CA ASP A 722 22.81 -11.24 29.72
C ASP A 722 21.44 -10.54 29.75
N GLY A 723 20.60 -10.84 30.75
CA GLY A 723 19.26 -10.31 30.89
C GLY A 723 18.18 -11.00 30.05
N THR A 724 18.54 -11.98 29.20
CA THR A 724 17.59 -12.74 28.37
C THR A 724 17.09 -14.01 29.06
N ARG A 725 16.00 -14.60 28.57
CA ARG A 725 15.40 -15.85 29.06
C ARG A 725 15.35 -16.92 27.98
N PHE A 726 14.85 -16.57 26.79
CA PHE A 726 14.80 -17.40 25.58
C PHE A 726 14.46 -16.52 24.38
N ALA A 727 14.54 -17.08 23.18
CA ALA A 727 14.20 -16.39 21.94
C ALA A 727 12.95 -17.01 21.30
N LEU A 728 12.13 -16.17 20.67
CA LEU A 728 10.98 -16.55 19.86
C LEU A 728 10.96 -15.72 18.57
N THR A 729 10.16 -16.16 17.61
CA THR A 729 9.94 -15.52 16.32
C THR A 729 8.48 -15.09 16.21
N VAL A 730 8.27 -13.86 15.73
CA VAL A 730 6.94 -13.35 15.40
C VAL A 730 6.78 -13.21 13.90
N ASP A 731 5.69 -13.76 13.38
CA ASP A 731 5.34 -13.72 11.97
C ASP A 731 4.10 -12.83 11.76
N PRO A 732 4.26 -11.55 11.40
CA PRO A 732 3.13 -10.72 11.01
C PRO A 732 2.55 -11.17 9.67
N LEU A 733 1.23 -11.17 9.55
CA LEU A 733 0.53 -11.33 8.27
C LEU A 733 1.02 -10.25 7.27
N PRO A 734 1.55 -10.61 6.08
CA PRO A 734 2.11 -9.64 5.14
C PRO A 734 1.03 -8.96 4.29
N ILE A 735 -0.01 -8.42 4.95
CA ILE A 735 -1.10 -7.66 4.33
C ILE A 735 -1.32 -6.38 5.15
N GLY A 736 -1.07 -5.23 4.51
CA GLY A 736 -1.07 -3.93 5.20
C GLY A 736 0.12 -3.74 6.15
N ASP A 737 0.17 -2.61 6.85
CA ASP A 737 1.26 -2.25 7.77
C ASP A 737 0.95 -2.57 9.24
N LEU A 738 -0.33 -2.66 9.62
CA LEU A 738 -0.77 -2.83 11.01
C LEU A 738 -0.24 -4.12 11.69
N PRO A 739 -0.21 -5.30 11.05
CA PRO A 739 0.37 -6.50 11.66
C PRO A 739 1.86 -6.33 11.98
N SER A 740 2.63 -5.77 11.04
CA SER A 740 4.06 -5.51 11.20
C SER A 740 4.35 -4.51 12.31
N ARG A 741 3.59 -3.41 12.37
CA ARG A 741 3.69 -2.42 13.47
C ARG A 741 3.34 -3.02 14.83
N THR A 742 2.34 -3.90 14.86
CA THR A 742 1.99 -4.65 16.07
C THR A 742 3.12 -5.61 16.47
N ALA A 743 3.78 -6.26 15.51
CA ALA A 743 4.95 -7.12 15.76
C ALA A 743 6.13 -6.36 16.37
N GLU A 744 6.42 -5.15 15.89
CA GLU A 744 7.46 -4.28 16.47
C GLU A 744 7.14 -3.91 17.92
N TYR A 745 5.87 -3.58 18.21
CA TYR A 745 5.44 -3.35 19.59
C TYR A 745 5.56 -4.60 20.46
N VAL A 746 5.10 -5.75 19.98
CA VAL A 746 5.21 -7.03 20.71
C VAL A 746 6.67 -7.37 21.00
N LYS A 747 7.56 -7.22 20.03
CA LYS A 747 9.01 -7.40 20.21
C LYS A 747 9.55 -6.49 21.31
N SER A 748 9.25 -5.19 21.26
CA SER A 748 9.66 -4.23 22.28
C SER A 748 9.12 -4.58 23.67
N ALA A 749 7.83 -4.97 23.75
CA ALA A 749 7.17 -5.33 25.00
C ALA A 749 7.77 -6.61 25.62
N LEU A 750 8.01 -7.65 24.82
CA LEU A 750 8.54 -8.92 25.30
C LEU A 750 10.03 -8.87 25.66
N ASN A 751 10.81 -8.03 24.97
CA ASN A 751 12.20 -7.76 25.35
C ASN A 751 12.31 -7.21 26.79
N ARG A 752 11.34 -6.41 27.26
CA ARG A 752 11.31 -5.86 28.63
C ARG A 752 11.20 -6.95 29.69
N VAL A 753 10.63 -8.11 29.37
CA VAL A 753 10.56 -9.29 30.27
C VAL A 753 11.64 -10.32 29.98
N GLY A 754 12.59 -10.02 29.09
CA GLY A 754 13.74 -10.88 28.77
C GLY A 754 13.48 -11.91 27.68
N ILE A 755 12.35 -11.84 26.96
CA ILE A 755 12.08 -12.71 25.81
C ILE A 755 12.58 -11.99 24.56
N THR A 756 13.63 -12.52 23.93
CA THR A 756 14.15 -11.98 22.67
C THR A 756 13.19 -12.34 21.54
N VAL A 757 12.74 -11.36 20.76
CA VAL A 757 11.82 -11.60 19.63
C VAL A 757 12.45 -11.18 18.30
N THR A 758 12.50 -12.12 17.36
CA THR A 758 12.87 -11.87 15.96
C THR A 758 11.60 -11.71 15.13
N ILE A 759 11.50 -10.62 14.36
CA ILE A 759 10.38 -10.44 13.42
C ILE A 759 10.78 -11.05 12.08
N ARG A 760 9.91 -11.93 11.55
CA ARG A 760 10.14 -12.59 10.27
C ARG A 760 9.12 -12.11 9.24
N THR A 761 9.60 -11.31 8.30
CA THR A 761 8.81 -10.81 7.17
C THR A 761 8.99 -11.73 5.97
N GLN A 762 7.91 -12.02 5.26
CA GLN A 762 7.87 -12.93 4.12
C GLN A 762 6.70 -12.57 3.20
N ASP A 763 6.64 -13.11 1.97
CA ASP A 763 5.46 -12.97 1.12
C ASP A 763 4.28 -13.83 1.62
N LEU A 764 3.07 -13.55 1.15
CA LEU A 764 1.85 -14.24 1.61
C LEU A 764 1.90 -15.77 1.35
N PRO A 765 2.30 -16.29 0.17
CA PRO A 765 2.46 -17.72 -0.03
C PRO A 765 3.42 -18.39 0.97
N ALA A 766 4.59 -17.79 1.22
CA ALA A 766 5.56 -18.28 2.19
C ALA A 766 5.00 -18.26 3.62
N TYR A 767 4.31 -17.18 4.00
CA TYR A 767 3.62 -17.07 5.28
C TYR A 767 2.59 -18.19 5.48
N LEU A 768 1.68 -18.38 4.51
CA LEU A 768 0.60 -19.37 4.65
C LEU A 768 1.16 -20.78 4.75
N LYS A 769 2.14 -21.12 3.89
CA LYS A 769 2.84 -22.41 3.95
C LYS A 769 3.50 -22.61 5.32
N ARG A 770 4.23 -21.61 5.81
CA ARG A 770 4.96 -21.72 7.07
C ARG A 770 4.05 -21.90 8.28
N ILE A 771 3.02 -21.06 8.42
CA ILE A 771 2.14 -21.06 9.59
C ILE A 771 1.20 -22.26 9.58
N TYR A 772 0.55 -22.50 8.43
CA TYR A 772 -0.57 -23.44 8.36
C TYR A 772 -0.18 -24.80 7.77
N THR A 773 0.95 -24.93 7.06
CA THR A 773 1.42 -26.22 6.52
C THR A 773 2.61 -26.76 7.32
N ASP A 774 3.71 -26.01 7.36
CA ASP A 774 4.99 -26.47 7.91
C ASP A 774 5.04 -26.39 9.45
N ARG A 775 4.17 -25.57 10.06
CA ARG A 775 4.14 -25.30 11.51
C ARG A 775 5.44 -24.67 12.05
N ASP A 776 6.26 -24.08 11.18
CA ASP A 776 7.56 -23.48 11.51
C ASP A 776 7.41 -22.03 11.98
N PHE A 777 6.80 -21.83 13.16
CA PHE A 777 6.65 -20.51 13.80
C PHE A 777 6.43 -20.65 15.30
N ASP A 778 6.72 -19.58 16.05
CA ASP A 778 6.39 -19.52 17.47
C ASP A 778 5.03 -18.84 17.69
N PHE A 779 4.85 -17.62 17.19
CA PHE A 779 3.54 -16.97 17.15
C PHE A 779 3.38 -16.04 15.96
N SER A 780 2.12 -15.83 15.55
CA SER A 780 1.77 -15.04 14.38
C SER A 780 0.79 -13.93 14.73
N ILE A 781 0.91 -12.76 14.09
CA ILE A 781 -0.04 -11.66 14.25
C ILE A 781 -0.93 -11.59 13.01
N ASN A 782 -2.23 -11.83 13.20
CA ASN A 782 -3.25 -11.76 12.15
C ASN A 782 -4.57 -11.19 12.69
N GLY A 783 -5.56 -11.00 11.83
CA GLY A 783 -6.89 -10.54 12.22
C GLY A 783 -7.97 -11.40 11.57
N MET A 784 -9.02 -11.72 12.32
CA MET A 784 -10.10 -12.60 11.87
C MET A 784 -11.46 -11.93 12.06
N SER A 785 -12.26 -11.92 11.00
CA SER A 785 -13.65 -11.45 11.03
C SER A 785 -14.51 -12.38 11.89
N ASN A 786 -15.43 -11.81 12.67
CA ASN A 786 -16.43 -12.61 13.37
C ASN A 786 -17.58 -13.05 12.45
N LEU A 787 -17.68 -12.49 11.24
CA LEU A 787 -18.78 -12.69 10.29
C LEU A 787 -20.15 -12.37 10.93
N PHE A 788 -21.22 -12.80 10.27
CA PHE A 788 -22.60 -12.65 10.75
C PHE A 788 -22.95 -13.55 11.96
N ASP A 789 -22.12 -14.57 12.25
CA ASP A 789 -22.30 -15.46 13.40
C ASP A 789 -20.98 -16.11 13.86
N PRO A 790 -20.69 -16.18 15.18
CA PRO A 790 -19.44 -16.75 15.67
C PRO A 790 -19.26 -18.26 15.42
N VAL A 791 -20.34 -19.04 15.20
CA VAL A 791 -20.24 -20.44 14.78
C VAL A 791 -19.52 -20.57 13.43
N VAL A 792 -19.68 -19.57 12.57
CA VAL A 792 -19.06 -19.55 11.24
C VAL A 792 -17.70 -18.85 11.30
N GLY A 793 -17.63 -17.66 11.90
CA GLY A 793 -16.42 -16.84 11.86
C GLY A 793 -15.35 -17.22 12.88
N VAL A 794 -15.74 -17.75 14.04
CA VAL A 794 -14.86 -17.86 15.21
C VAL A 794 -14.56 -19.31 15.58
N ALA A 795 -15.54 -20.22 15.50
CA ALA A 795 -15.34 -21.64 15.84
C ALA A 795 -14.17 -22.28 15.06
N ARG A 796 -14.00 -21.92 13.79
CA ARG A 796 -12.91 -22.38 12.92
C ARG A 796 -11.49 -22.16 13.47
N LEU A 797 -11.33 -21.25 14.42
CA LEU A 797 -10.04 -20.92 15.03
C LEU A 797 -9.73 -21.79 16.25
N TYR A 798 -10.73 -22.44 16.84
CA TYR A 798 -10.61 -23.02 18.17
C TYR A 798 -11.12 -24.47 18.28
N THR A 799 -11.92 -24.97 17.34
CA THR A 799 -12.36 -26.36 17.40
C THR A 799 -11.24 -27.31 16.99
N THR A 800 -11.19 -28.46 17.66
CA THR A 800 -10.14 -29.48 17.47
C THR A 800 -10.09 -29.97 16.03
N ASP A 801 -11.25 -30.19 15.41
CA ASP A 801 -11.38 -30.71 14.04
C ASP A 801 -10.96 -29.71 12.93
N ASN A 802 -10.77 -28.44 13.29
CA ASN A 802 -10.30 -27.38 12.40
C ASN A 802 -8.77 -27.18 12.45
N PHE A 803 -8.05 -27.97 13.26
CA PHE A 803 -6.61 -28.14 13.05
C PHE A 803 -6.39 -28.99 11.79
N ARG A 804 -6.17 -28.32 10.67
CA ARG A 804 -6.02 -28.95 9.35
C ARG A 804 -4.78 -28.38 8.64
N PRO A 805 -3.62 -29.04 8.77
CA PRO A 805 -2.41 -28.61 8.09
C PRO A 805 -2.65 -28.41 6.58
N GLY A 806 -2.18 -27.30 6.05
CA GLY A 806 -2.40 -26.87 4.66
C GLY A 806 -3.65 -26.01 4.44
N VAL A 807 -4.51 -25.83 5.45
CA VAL A 807 -5.70 -24.97 5.37
C VAL A 807 -5.45 -23.66 6.12
N PRO A 808 -5.35 -22.51 5.43
CA PRO A 808 -5.03 -21.26 6.10
C PRO A 808 -6.16 -20.68 6.97
N PHE A 809 -5.77 -19.88 7.95
CA PHE A 809 -6.65 -19.08 8.82
C PHE A 809 -7.67 -19.90 9.63
N THR A 810 -7.36 -21.15 9.93
CA THR A 810 -8.15 -22.02 10.82
C THR A 810 -7.50 -22.09 12.20
N ASN A 811 -7.60 -23.21 12.91
CA ASN A 811 -6.96 -23.43 14.20
C ASN A 811 -5.45 -23.58 14.02
N GLY A 812 -4.76 -22.45 13.79
CA GLY A 812 -3.31 -22.38 13.69
C GLY A 812 -2.63 -22.56 15.05
N SER A 813 -3.36 -22.52 16.16
CA SER A 813 -2.75 -22.79 17.46
C SER A 813 -2.50 -24.27 17.73
N HIS A 814 -3.16 -25.17 16.99
CA HIS A 814 -3.31 -26.58 17.36
C HIS A 814 -3.95 -26.74 18.76
N TYR A 815 -4.89 -25.86 19.07
CA TYR A 815 -5.63 -25.91 20.32
C TYR A 815 -6.68 -27.02 20.28
N SER A 816 -6.86 -27.71 21.40
CA SER A 816 -7.88 -28.73 21.56
C SER A 816 -8.47 -28.68 22.97
N ASN A 817 -9.79 -28.56 23.03
CA ASN A 817 -10.52 -28.60 24.28
C ASN A 817 -11.93 -29.18 24.00
N PRO A 818 -12.26 -30.40 24.48
CA PRO A 818 -13.56 -31.02 24.23
C PRO A 818 -14.75 -30.21 24.71
N MET A 819 -14.57 -29.37 25.73
CA MET A 819 -15.62 -28.47 26.21
C MET A 819 -15.88 -27.35 25.19
N ILE A 820 -14.83 -26.79 24.57
CA ILE A 820 -14.97 -25.80 23.51
C ILE A 820 -15.65 -26.42 22.28
N ASP A 821 -15.25 -27.62 21.88
CA ASP A 821 -15.87 -28.35 20.77
C ASP A 821 -17.37 -28.56 21.03
N ARG A 822 -17.73 -29.01 22.24
CA ARG A 822 -19.12 -29.20 22.64
C ARG A 822 -19.90 -27.88 22.66
N LEU A 823 -19.36 -26.83 23.29
CA LEU A 823 -20.05 -25.55 23.42
C LEU A 823 -20.31 -24.91 22.05
N PHE A 824 -19.38 -24.99 21.10
CA PHE A 824 -19.62 -24.52 19.73
C PHE A 824 -20.66 -25.39 19.01
N ALA A 825 -20.65 -26.71 19.20
CA ALA A 825 -21.65 -27.61 18.61
C ALA A 825 -23.07 -27.38 19.18
N ASP A 826 -23.17 -27.12 20.48
CA ASP A 826 -24.43 -26.80 21.17
C ASP A 826 -24.93 -25.41 20.71
N ALA A 827 -24.05 -24.39 20.68
CA ALA A 827 -24.37 -23.05 20.18
C ALA A 827 -24.75 -23.01 18.69
N ALA A 828 -24.31 -23.99 17.89
CA ALA A 828 -24.66 -24.12 16.48
C ALA A 828 -26.09 -24.59 16.24
N GLN A 829 -26.72 -25.24 17.23
CA GLN A 829 -28.07 -25.81 17.14
C GLN A 829 -29.08 -25.12 18.07
N GLU A 830 -28.61 -24.37 19.08
CA GLU A 830 -29.44 -23.67 20.06
C GLU A 830 -30.20 -22.49 19.45
N SER A 831 -31.53 -22.59 19.40
CA SER A 831 -32.41 -21.56 18.85
C SER A 831 -32.87 -20.53 19.88
N ASP A 832 -32.79 -20.83 21.19
CA ASP A 832 -33.03 -19.85 22.24
C ASP A 832 -31.83 -18.91 22.38
N GLU A 833 -32.03 -17.63 22.03
CA GLU A 833 -30.97 -16.62 22.06
C GLU A 833 -30.38 -16.37 23.47
N THR A 834 -31.12 -16.66 24.54
CA THR A 834 -30.62 -16.52 25.93
C THR A 834 -29.63 -17.64 26.25
N ASN A 835 -29.99 -18.89 25.95
CA ASN A 835 -29.10 -20.04 26.11
C ASN A 835 -27.87 -19.91 25.22
N ARG A 836 -28.06 -19.49 23.97
CA ARG A 836 -26.97 -19.29 23.00
C ARG A 836 -25.95 -18.26 23.49
N LYS A 837 -26.41 -17.14 24.08
CA LYS A 837 -25.55 -16.14 24.74
C LYS A 837 -24.77 -16.74 25.90
N GLN A 838 -25.37 -17.62 26.70
CA GLN A 838 -24.67 -18.27 27.81
C GLN A 838 -23.54 -19.19 27.31
N TYR A 839 -23.76 -19.96 26.23
CA TYR A 839 -22.70 -20.78 25.63
C TYR A 839 -21.54 -19.92 25.15
N PHE A 840 -21.80 -18.82 24.44
CA PHE A 840 -20.74 -17.92 23.98
C PHE A 840 -20.00 -17.19 25.11
N ALA A 841 -20.68 -16.85 26.21
CA ALA A 841 -20.01 -16.31 27.40
C ALA A 841 -19.05 -17.34 28.01
N GLN A 842 -19.45 -18.62 28.08
CA GLN A 842 -18.56 -19.69 28.55
C GLN A 842 -17.37 -19.92 27.61
N ILE A 843 -17.61 -19.95 26.30
CA ILE A 843 -16.55 -20.06 25.28
C ILE A 843 -15.51 -18.95 25.46
N GLN A 844 -15.93 -17.69 25.51
CA GLN A 844 -15.03 -16.54 25.68
C GLN A 844 -14.20 -16.67 26.97
N ARG A 845 -14.83 -17.05 28.09
CA ARG A 845 -14.14 -17.21 29.38
C ARG A 845 -13.12 -18.34 29.39
N ILE A 846 -13.40 -19.45 28.70
CA ILE A 846 -12.46 -20.57 28.56
C ILE A 846 -11.30 -20.15 27.68
N LEU A 847 -11.56 -19.61 26.47
CA LEU A 847 -10.52 -19.21 25.53
C LEU A 847 -9.58 -18.14 26.10
N VAL A 848 -10.15 -17.14 26.79
CA VAL A 848 -9.35 -16.12 27.48
C VAL A 848 -8.45 -16.74 28.55
N LYS A 849 -8.86 -17.81 29.24
CA LYS A 849 -8.02 -18.47 30.25
C LYS A 849 -6.97 -19.38 29.61
N ASP A 850 -7.37 -20.18 28.63
CA ASP A 850 -6.52 -21.18 28.00
C ASP A 850 -5.45 -20.56 27.09
N LEU A 851 -5.69 -19.33 26.60
CA LEU A 851 -4.80 -18.55 25.73
C LEU A 851 -4.24 -19.35 24.53
N PRO A 852 -5.08 -19.97 23.68
CA PRO A 852 -4.60 -20.48 22.40
C PRO A 852 -4.09 -19.35 21.48
N ASP A 853 -4.66 -18.16 21.65
CA ASP A 853 -4.15 -16.90 21.13
C ASP A 853 -4.35 -15.79 22.17
N LEU A 854 -3.75 -14.64 21.88
CA LEU A 854 -3.95 -13.41 22.63
C LEU A 854 -4.69 -12.41 21.74
N ASN A 855 -5.98 -12.21 22.00
CA ASN A 855 -6.76 -11.12 21.40
C ASN A 855 -6.20 -9.76 21.84
N LEU A 856 -5.95 -8.86 20.89
CA LEU A 856 -5.25 -7.59 21.11
C LEU A 856 -6.22 -6.42 21.07
N VAL A 857 -6.82 -6.19 19.90
CA VAL A 857 -7.74 -5.08 19.63
C VAL A 857 -8.77 -5.50 18.59
N SER A 858 -9.94 -4.89 18.61
CA SER A 858 -10.92 -4.95 17.53
C SER A 858 -10.79 -3.67 16.69
N PRO A 859 -10.28 -3.73 15.46
CA PRO A 859 -10.13 -2.55 14.59
C PRO A 859 -11.48 -1.89 14.31
N GLN A 860 -11.51 -0.56 14.31
CA GLN A 860 -12.65 0.21 13.83
C GLN A 860 -12.35 0.69 12.41
N TYR A 861 -13.04 0.09 11.44
CA TYR A 861 -12.95 0.53 10.04
C TYR A 861 -13.63 1.88 9.86
N VAL A 862 -13.12 2.64 8.89
CA VAL A 862 -13.53 4.03 8.69
C VAL A 862 -14.02 4.25 7.27
N THR A 863 -15.20 4.85 7.15
CA THR A 863 -15.71 5.47 5.94
C THR A 863 -15.38 6.96 5.98
N VAL A 864 -14.76 7.48 4.91
CA VAL A 864 -14.56 8.92 4.68
C VAL A 864 -15.48 9.34 3.56
N TYR A 865 -16.30 10.37 3.77
CA TYR A 865 -17.34 10.75 2.81
C TYR A 865 -17.51 12.27 2.73
N SER A 866 -17.93 12.77 1.57
CA SER A 866 -18.46 14.12 1.44
C SER A 866 -19.78 14.20 2.21
N ARG A 867 -19.96 15.25 3.02
CA ARG A 867 -21.18 15.46 3.83
C ARG A 867 -22.46 15.59 3.01
N ASP A 868 -22.33 15.85 1.71
CA ASP A 868 -23.44 15.87 0.77
C ASP A 868 -23.97 14.46 0.48
N VAL A 869 -23.17 13.42 0.69
CA VAL A 869 -23.59 12.03 0.55
C VAL A 869 -24.40 11.63 1.78
N ARG A 870 -25.68 11.29 1.56
CA ARG A 870 -26.61 10.86 2.61
C ARG A 870 -26.96 9.38 2.47
N ASN A 871 -27.29 8.74 3.58
CA ASN A 871 -27.69 7.33 3.64
C ASN A 871 -26.68 6.31 3.06
N HIS A 872 -25.38 6.64 3.02
CA HIS A 872 -24.32 5.72 2.57
C HIS A 872 -24.07 4.54 3.51
N THR A 873 -24.60 4.59 4.73
CA THR A 873 -24.44 3.58 5.77
C THR A 873 -25.73 3.46 6.57
N THR A 874 -26.58 2.48 6.23
CA THR A 874 -27.92 2.28 6.82
C THR A 874 -28.17 0.85 7.34
N SER A 875 -27.18 -0.03 7.20
CA SER A 875 -27.21 -1.43 7.63
C SER A 875 -25.82 -1.88 8.10
N PRO A 876 -25.69 -3.07 8.73
CA PRO A 876 -24.42 -3.71 9.07
C PRO A 876 -23.45 -3.89 7.90
N ASP A 877 -23.96 -3.99 6.67
CA ASP A 877 -23.17 -4.11 5.44
C ASP A 877 -22.61 -2.75 4.98
N GLY A 878 -23.13 -1.63 5.50
CA GLY A 878 -22.63 -0.30 5.20
C GLY A 878 -22.48 -0.03 3.71
N THR A 879 -21.24 0.15 3.25
CA THR A 879 -20.95 0.43 1.84
C THR A 879 -21.01 -0.79 0.91
N ALA A 880 -21.08 -1.99 1.49
CA ALA A 880 -21.40 -3.22 0.77
C ALA A 880 -22.91 -3.40 0.55
N ALA A 881 -23.78 -2.55 1.10
CA ALA A 881 -25.22 -2.57 0.77
C ALA A 881 -25.50 -2.05 -0.67
N SER A 882 -26.75 -2.12 -1.13
CA SER A 882 -27.11 -1.88 -2.53
C SER A 882 -27.00 -0.43 -3.02
N PHE A 883 -26.90 0.54 -2.10
CA PHE A 883 -27.01 1.98 -2.37
C PHE A 883 -28.36 2.44 -2.94
N ALA A 884 -29.42 1.64 -2.83
CA ALA A 884 -30.77 2.07 -3.23
C ALA A 884 -31.22 3.37 -2.53
N ASP A 885 -30.85 3.54 -1.26
CA ASP A 885 -31.27 4.68 -0.42
C ASP A 885 -30.31 5.88 -0.43
N VAL A 886 -29.17 5.77 -1.11
CA VAL A 886 -28.15 6.83 -1.14
C VAL A 886 -28.62 7.98 -2.02
N TRP A 887 -28.45 9.20 -1.53
CA TRP A 887 -28.79 10.43 -2.27
C TRP A 887 -27.76 11.54 -1.99
N LEU A 888 -27.73 12.55 -2.86
CA LEU A 888 -26.85 13.71 -2.73
C LEU A 888 -27.65 14.93 -2.31
N GLN A 889 -27.35 15.48 -1.14
CA GLN A 889 -27.86 16.76 -0.71
C GLN A 889 -27.21 17.87 -1.55
N ARG A 890 -28.04 18.67 -2.21
CA ARG A 890 -27.62 19.77 -3.09
C ARG A 890 -28.37 21.04 -2.75
#